data_AF-A0A5R9DXY4-F1
#
_entry.id   AF-A0A5R9DXY4-F1
#
_cell.length_a   1.000
_cell.length_b   1.000
_cell.length_c   1.000
_cell.angle_alpha   90.00
_cell.angle_beta   90.00
_cell.angle_gamma   90.00
#
_symmetry.space_group_name_H-M   'P 1'
#
loop_
_entity.id
_entity.type
_entity.pdbx_description
1 polymer ?
#
loop_
_entity_poly.entity_id
_entity_poly.type
_entity_poly.pdbx_seq_one_letter_code
_entity_poly.pdbx_strand_id
1 'polypeptide(L)'
;MNGTPHRQGFSPGPEDGRVHQSAAPGASVGGQQAVGVNHGTVTQYVVHPDATPQERFGKGRLLLDAGLRARAEELIGEAVAQRLSGTEVLYRWALAIVSRRAVEDLTTDDMEKLHTLEHLLGERPADSYGRAARVVLLLLNEAFGQAPADVGPDELAARRGDAAAKAIDSLPEARRVEVLDHLRHFLSEIVRERLDAEEADDIRAHRTDTRRAERVPLFFEPDPLSPLQMPAVLIPVTFRFKAMLAGGVLLVLSGLVTGAPTMFRDSAGSALAALLLLVGGGAAATWFGVDRAWRRGRARQEDGWRANGGPATRRYGQAYPGSGPGGPSPAQLAFAATVDQIIKGHFARQVRSGEDFDAWCAVTAVPRADLLEELSDMYGPDNDPYGLDWLIRKHAQDTAGRWRAGLLTGGRRRRDVPLAVHAGFFGGLLALAGGVLTGGSAAADPVAFLQALALWALGGYLGVKGAAAFRGEQLRRAVDREEFRTRWEGEQRTFDEWRAFLDAHQPHDWEMGRWLNYDMRHLRREALHHYELRPHQIVYDFFVLEAGEGARRAKVSNGPVRYSVYRIRLYVMTERGIRLATWTVDFAEGTHHGRSDTSQRYESISSVKVDRKSVQLTDRRSGFRQAVTVLPDGSIRGNAESGELTLSEELVIERDSSHETRLLVENFTTTEQSSAEDLSHLLSLSQEASGISTASRILVAVAAEGREWFDEQRRRNSRCFAETKERSASAARVQRLSTPLSGPATGVQALEGRDPAADA
;
A
#
# COMPACT_ATOMS: atom_id res chain seq x y z
N MET A 1 -1.57 29.81 70.74
CA MET A 1 -1.74 29.03 69.50
C MET A 1 -2.08 30.01 68.39
N ASN A 2 -1.11 30.21 67.50
CA ASN A 2 -1.00 31.24 66.45
C ASN A 2 -2.19 31.19 65.48
N GLY A 3 -2.72 32.25 64.87
CA GLY A 3 -2.27 33.62 64.63
C GLY A 3 -2.86 34.04 63.26
N THR A 4 -3.81 34.96 63.30
CA THR A 4 -4.55 35.74 62.27
C THR A 4 -3.73 36.28 61.05
N PRO A 5 -4.29 37.02 60.04
CA PRO A 5 -5.67 37.20 59.50
C PRO A 5 -5.78 37.39 57.95
N HIS A 6 -7.03 37.59 57.47
CA HIS A 6 -7.58 38.37 56.33
C HIS A 6 -6.77 38.78 55.07
N ARG A 7 -7.42 38.63 53.91
CA ARG A 7 -6.98 38.98 52.54
C ARG A 7 -7.90 40.08 51.95
N GLN A 8 -7.35 41.24 51.57
CA GLN A 8 -7.85 42.11 50.48
C GLN A 8 -6.71 42.97 49.88
N GLY A 9 -6.54 42.87 48.55
CA GLY A 9 -6.25 43.93 47.56
C GLY A 9 -4.92 44.72 47.54
N PHE A 10 -4.10 44.52 46.49
CA PHE A 10 -3.59 45.58 45.58
C PHE A 10 -2.78 44.99 44.39
N SER A 11 -2.98 45.51 43.17
CA SER A 11 -2.13 45.28 41.97
C SER A 11 -0.94 46.25 41.94
N PRO A 12 0.17 45.92 41.24
CA PRO A 12 0.51 46.68 40.03
C PRO A 12 1.28 45.89 38.93
N GLY A 13 1.09 46.31 37.68
CA GLY A 13 2.10 46.55 36.61
C GLY A 13 3.09 45.47 36.14
N PRO A 14 3.46 45.47 34.83
CA PRO A 14 4.19 44.38 34.17
C PRO A 14 5.71 44.58 34.21
N GLU A 15 6.48 43.52 34.43
CA GLU A 15 7.90 43.47 34.08
C GLU A 15 8.25 42.16 33.37
N ASP A 16 9.04 42.36 32.32
CA ASP A 16 9.61 41.38 31.40
C ASP A 16 10.31 40.21 32.12
N GLY A 17 9.86 39.00 31.79
CA GLY A 17 10.56 37.76 32.09
C GLY A 17 10.58 36.90 30.83
N ARG A 18 11.46 37.24 29.86
CA ARG A 18 11.86 36.33 28.78
C ARG A 18 12.45 35.06 29.43
N VAL A 19 11.65 34.01 29.51
CA VAL A 19 12.14 32.67 29.80
C VAL A 19 12.74 32.13 28.51
N HIS A 20 14.07 32.16 28.43
CA HIS A 20 14.83 31.32 27.51
C HIS A 20 14.57 29.86 27.88
N GLN A 21 13.66 29.19 27.18
CA GLN A 21 13.62 27.73 27.13
C GLN A 21 14.74 27.26 26.21
N SER A 22 15.92 27.05 26.79
CA SER A 22 16.94 26.20 26.18
C SER A 22 16.44 24.76 26.25
N ALA A 23 15.92 24.26 25.14
CA ALA A 23 15.59 22.85 24.95
C ALA A 23 16.88 22.02 24.98
N ALA A 24 16.93 21.00 25.85
CA ALA A 24 17.82 19.87 25.67
C ALA A 24 17.13 18.87 24.73
N PRO A 25 17.67 18.57 23.53
CA PRO A 25 17.00 17.71 22.56
C PRO A 25 17.56 16.29 22.63
N GLY A 26 16.76 15.34 23.09
CA GLY A 26 17.20 13.94 23.15
C GLY A 26 16.23 13.00 23.83
N ALA A 27 14.96 12.97 23.41
CA ALA A 27 14.05 11.83 23.50
C ALA A 27 12.61 12.26 23.18
N SER A 28 12.28 12.34 21.89
CA SER A 28 10.90 12.23 21.42
C SER A 28 10.79 10.98 20.56
N VAL A 29 10.73 9.81 21.21
CA VAL A 29 10.24 8.59 20.56
C VAL A 29 8.71 8.67 20.59
N GLY A 30 8.17 9.54 19.74
CA GLY A 30 6.74 9.62 19.47
C GLY A 30 6.32 8.38 18.71
N GLY A 31 5.33 7.65 19.25
CA GLY A 31 4.81 6.42 18.67
C GLY A 31 4.30 6.64 17.25
N GLN A 32 5.03 6.12 16.27
CA GLN A 32 4.57 6.03 14.89
C GLN A 32 3.78 4.74 14.74
N GLN A 33 2.46 4.89 14.60
CA GLN A 33 1.53 3.80 14.35
C GLN A 33 1.92 3.07 13.07
N ALA A 34 2.01 1.73 13.13
CA ALA A 34 2.18 0.86 11.99
C ALA A 34 0.96 1.00 11.06
N VAL A 35 1.12 1.76 9.98
CA VAL A 35 0.27 1.71 8.79
C VAL A 35 1.20 1.82 7.58
N GLY A 36 1.75 0.68 7.18
CA GLY A 36 2.38 0.50 5.89
C GLY A 36 1.44 -0.27 4.97
N VAL A 37 1.16 0.24 3.78
CA VAL A 37 0.48 -0.53 2.72
C VAL A 37 1.52 -1.44 2.05
N ASN A 38 1.24 -2.73 1.95
CA ASN A 38 2.05 -3.64 1.14
C ASN A 38 1.24 -4.03 -0.09
N HIS A 39 1.66 -3.57 -1.27
CA HIS A 39 1.06 -4.00 -2.52
C HIS A 39 1.46 -5.45 -2.80
N GLY A 40 0.46 -6.28 -3.09
CA GLY A 40 0.59 -7.71 -3.36
C GLY A 40 1.43 -8.04 -4.60
N THR A 41 1.37 -9.29 -5.08
CA THR A 41 2.24 -10.06 -6.03
C THR A 41 2.75 -9.33 -7.28
N VAL A 42 3.41 -8.20 -7.11
CA VAL A 42 3.96 -7.38 -8.17
C VAL A 42 5.44 -7.72 -8.26
N THR A 43 5.80 -8.50 -9.26
CA THR A 43 7.17 -9.01 -9.47
C THR A 43 8.13 -7.97 -10.04
N GLN A 44 7.94 -6.68 -9.73
CA GLN A 44 8.72 -5.58 -10.31
C GLN A 44 10.23 -5.73 -10.05
N TYR A 45 10.61 -6.24 -8.87
CA TYR A 45 11.99 -6.31 -8.39
C TYR A 45 12.63 -7.71 -8.42
N VAL A 46 11.83 -8.74 -8.68
CA VAL A 46 12.31 -10.14 -8.74
C VAL A 46 12.34 -10.61 -10.17
N VAL A 47 13.45 -11.22 -10.56
CA VAL A 47 13.56 -11.91 -11.85
C VAL A 47 13.47 -13.40 -11.60
N HIS A 48 12.67 -14.12 -12.38
CA HIS A 48 12.63 -15.58 -12.29
C HIS A 48 14.02 -16.16 -12.61
N PRO A 49 14.49 -17.22 -11.94
CA PRO A 49 15.80 -17.81 -12.22
C PRO A 49 15.99 -18.18 -13.71
N ASP A 50 14.92 -18.65 -14.35
CA ASP A 50 14.89 -19.02 -15.78
C ASP A 50 14.54 -17.87 -16.72
N ALA A 51 14.51 -16.61 -16.24
CA ALA A 51 14.17 -15.48 -17.11
C ALA A 51 15.17 -15.35 -18.25
N THR A 52 14.70 -14.82 -19.37
CA THR A 52 15.54 -14.57 -20.54
C THR A 52 16.52 -13.42 -20.27
N PRO A 53 17.68 -13.36 -20.98
CA PRO A 53 18.59 -12.23 -20.89
C PRO A 53 17.92 -10.88 -21.16
N GLN A 54 16.94 -10.86 -22.07
CA GLN A 54 16.19 -9.65 -22.45
C GLN A 54 15.29 -9.16 -21.32
N GLU A 55 14.62 -10.07 -20.60
CA GLU A 55 13.80 -9.72 -19.43
C GLU A 55 14.64 -9.18 -18.28
N ARG A 56 15.81 -9.81 -18.02
CA ARG A 56 16.80 -9.30 -17.04
C ARG A 56 17.24 -7.87 -17.37
N PHE A 57 17.60 -7.64 -18.63
CA PHE A 57 17.99 -6.30 -19.10
C PHE A 57 16.85 -5.28 -18.96
N GLY A 58 15.63 -5.65 -19.38
CA GLY A 58 14.46 -4.79 -19.28
C GLY A 58 14.17 -4.34 -17.84
N LYS A 59 14.26 -5.27 -16.88
CA LYS A 59 14.11 -4.96 -15.45
C LYS A 59 15.27 -4.13 -14.92
N GLY A 60 16.51 -4.49 -15.24
CA GLY A 60 17.70 -3.73 -14.82
C GLY A 60 17.66 -2.27 -15.29
N ARG A 61 17.13 -2.00 -16.50
CA ARG A 61 16.92 -0.62 -16.99
C ARG A 61 15.95 0.17 -16.11
N LEU A 62 14.80 -0.42 -15.76
CA LEU A 62 13.81 0.24 -14.89
C LEU A 62 14.39 0.53 -13.50
N LEU A 63 15.21 -0.39 -12.96
CA LEU A 63 15.88 -0.19 -11.67
C LEU A 63 16.91 0.94 -11.73
N LEU A 64 17.67 1.04 -12.82
CA LEU A 64 18.62 2.13 -13.03
C LEU A 64 17.91 3.49 -13.06
N ASP A 65 16.79 3.57 -13.77
CA ASP A 65 15.97 4.79 -13.86
C ASP A 65 15.33 5.15 -12.49
N ALA A 66 15.00 4.13 -11.68
CA ALA A 66 14.52 4.29 -10.30
C ALA A 66 15.64 4.64 -9.29
N GLY A 67 16.91 4.67 -9.72
CA GLY A 67 18.07 4.98 -8.89
C GLY A 67 18.59 3.82 -8.03
N LEU A 68 18.17 2.58 -8.31
CA LEU A 68 18.63 1.34 -7.66
C LEU A 68 19.78 0.73 -8.47
N ARG A 69 20.98 1.27 -8.25
CA ARG A 69 22.19 1.04 -9.05
C ARG A 69 22.71 -0.39 -8.96
N ALA A 70 22.99 -0.88 -7.75
CA ALA A 70 23.66 -2.16 -7.52
C ALA A 70 22.82 -3.30 -8.09
N ARG A 71 21.51 -3.26 -7.87
CA ARG A 71 20.61 -4.25 -8.45
C ARG A 71 20.49 -4.13 -9.97
N ALA A 72 20.49 -2.92 -10.52
CA ALA A 72 20.54 -2.72 -11.97
C ALA A 72 21.85 -3.28 -12.57
N GLU A 73 22.99 -3.04 -11.92
CA GLU A 73 24.29 -3.53 -12.34
C GLU A 73 24.33 -5.06 -12.37
N GLU A 74 23.80 -5.72 -11.33
CA GLU A 74 23.71 -7.17 -11.24
C GLU A 74 22.87 -7.75 -12.38
N LEU A 75 21.62 -7.28 -12.57
CA LEU A 75 20.72 -7.81 -13.58
C LEU A 75 21.21 -7.55 -15.02
N ILE A 76 21.78 -6.37 -15.28
CA ILE A 76 22.33 -6.05 -16.59
C ILE A 76 23.62 -6.85 -16.82
N GLY A 77 24.47 -6.99 -15.80
CA GLY A 77 25.70 -7.77 -15.85
C GLY A 77 25.44 -9.25 -16.12
N GLU A 78 24.42 -9.85 -15.48
CA GLU A 78 23.96 -11.21 -15.77
C GLU A 78 23.50 -11.37 -17.22
N ALA A 79 22.74 -10.41 -17.75
CA ALA A 79 22.31 -10.43 -19.14
C ALA A 79 23.51 -10.39 -20.10
N VAL A 80 24.53 -9.56 -19.80
CA VAL A 80 25.78 -9.49 -20.56
C VAL A 80 26.56 -10.81 -20.48
N ALA A 81 26.65 -11.43 -19.30
CA ALA A 81 27.30 -12.73 -19.10
C ALA A 81 26.61 -13.84 -19.91
N GLN A 82 25.29 -13.75 -20.08
CA GLN A 82 24.49 -14.62 -20.95
C GLN A 82 24.54 -14.24 -22.44
N ARG A 83 25.56 -13.46 -22.83
CA ARG A 83 25.89 -13.02 -24.20
C ARG A 83 24.91 -12.01 -24.82
N LEU A 84 23.99 -11.43 -24.06
CA LEU A 84 23.21 -10.29 -24.53
C LEU A 84 24.09 -9.04 -24.55
N SER A 85 24.49 -8.61 -25.73
CA SER A 85 25.58 -7.63 -25.87
C SER A 85 25.23 -6.44 -26.76
N GLY A 86 23.95 -6.14 -26.97
CA GLY A 86 23.53 -4.95 -27.72
C GLY A 86 24.20 -3.67 -27.22
N THR A 87 24.45 -2.72 -28.13
CA THR A 87 25.07 -1.41 -27.81
C THR A 87 24.32 -0.66 -26.70
N GLU A 88 22.98 -0.74 -26.67
CA GLU A 88 22.15 -0.22 -25.57
C GLU A 88 22.44 -0.92 -24.23
N VAL A 89 22.56 -2.24 -24.24
CA VAL A 89 22.83 -3.06 -23.04
C VAL A 89 24.18 -2.68 -22.43
N LEU A 90 25.21 -2.61 -23.28
CA LEU A 90 26.56 -2.23 -22.86
C LEU A 90 26.59 -0.80 -22.33
N TYR A 91 25.91 0.14 -22.99
CA TYR A 91 25.78 1.51 -22.49
C TYR A 91 25.12 1.58 -21.11
N ARG A 92 23.97 0.92 -20.93
CA ARG A 92 23.25 0.90 -19.64
C ARG A 92 24.04 0.19 -18.56
N TRP A 93 24.81 -0.85 -18.90
CA TRP A 93 25.72 -1.50 -17.97
C TRP A 93 26.82 -0.55 -17.51
N ALA A 94 27.41 0.21 -18.44
CA ALA A 94 28.39 1.25 -18.13
C ALA A 94 27.83 2.26 -17.13
N LEU A 95 26.61 2.76 -17.38
CA LEU A 95 25.92 3.68 -16.47
C LEU A 95 25.66 3.04 -15.10
N ALA A 96 25.20 1.78 -15.06
CA ALA A 96 24.95 1.09 -13.80
C ALA A 96 26.21 0.95 -12.94
N ILE A 97 27.38 0.69 -13.54
CA ILE A 97 28.66 0.57 -12.81
C ILE A 97 29.08 1.91 -12.17
N VAL A 98 28.85 3.04 -12.84
CA VAL A 98 29.41 4.35 -12.45
C VAL A 98 28.43 5.30 -11.78
N SER A 99 27.12 5.09 -11.97
CA SER A 99 26.06 5.96 -11.47
C SER A 99 26.23 6.28 -9.99
N ARG A 100 26.21 7.57 -9.61
CA ARG A 100 26.27 8.04 -8.20
C ARG A 100 27.49 7.56 -7.41
N ARG A 101 28.55 7.14 -8.10
CA ARG A 101 29.85 6.82 -7.48
C ARG A 101 30.83 7.91 -7.81
N ALA A 102 31.73 8.19 -6.87
CA ALA A 102 32.93 8.93 -7.17
C ALA A 102 34.07 7.97 -7.58
N VAL A 103 35.16 8.54 -8.05
CA VAL A 103 36.37 7.79 -8.42
C VAL A 103 36.86 6.93 -7.25
N GLU A 104 36.76 7.44 -6.02
CA GLU A 104 37.21 6.82 -4.78
C GLU A 104 36.33 5.64 -4.33
N ASP A 105 35.12 5.54 -4.87
CA ASP A 105 34.14 4.51 -4.53
C ASP A 105 34.33 3.23 -5.39
N LEU A 106 34.93 3.36 -6.57
CA LEU A 106 35.11 2.25 -7.51
C LEU A 106 36.08 1.20 -6.95
N THR A 107 35.63 -0.06 -6.91
CA THR A 107 36.40 -1.21 -6.44
C THR A 107 37.17 -1.85 -7.59
N THR A 108 38.14 -2.71 -7.28
CA THR A 108 38.90 -3.47 -8.30
C THR A 108 37.99 -4.28 -9.23
N ASP A 109 36.93 -4.88 -8.71
CA ASP A 109 35.94 -5.65 -9.50
C ASP A 109 35.21 -4.75 -10.51
N ASP A 110 34.87 -3.52 -10.12
CA ASP A 110 34.26 -2.55 -11.04
C ASP A 110 35.20 -2.18 -12.20
N MET A 111 36.50 -2.11 -11.91
CA MET A 111 37.51 -1.81 -12.93
C MET A 111 37.65 -2.95 -13.94
N GLU A 112 37.56 -4.20 -13.49
CA GLU A 112 37.53 -5.37 -14.37
C GLU A 112 36.26 -5.40 -15.25
N LYS A 113 35.10 -5.03 -14.69
CA LYS A 113 33.84 -4.89 -15.45
C LYS A 113 33.92 -3.79 -16.51
N LEU A 114 34.45 -2.62 -16.16
CA LEU A 114 34.66 -1.52 -17.12
C LEU A 114 35.62 -1.89 -18.24
N HIS A 115 36.65 -2.68 -17.95
CA HIS A 115 37.56 -3.17 -18.98
C HIS A 115 36.89 -4.22 -19.89
N THR A 116 36.11 -5.14 -19.31
CA THR A 116 35.30 -6.10 -20.08
C THR A 116 34.35 -5.37 -21.04
N LEU A 117 33.73 -4.28 -20.57
CA LEU A 117 32.89 -3.41 -21.38
C LEU A 117 33.66 -2.79 -22.56
N GLU A 118 34.88 -2.28 -22.33
CA GLU A 118 35.75 -1.71 -23.38
C GLU A 118 36.04 -2.74 -24.49
N HIS A 119 36.35 -3.98 -24.11
CA HIS A 119 36.57 -5.06 -25.06
C HIS A 119 35.30 -5.40 -25.87
N LEU A 120 34.13 -5.48 -25.21
CA LEU A 120 32.86 -5.81 -25.87
C LEU A 120 32.36 -4.72 -26.83
N LEU A 121 32.75 -3.46 -26.62
CA LEU A 121 32.40 -2.31 -27.46
C LEU A 121 33.29 -2.10 -28.69
N GLY A 122 34.46 -2.75 -28.75
CA GLY A 122 35.53 -2.49 -29.72
C GLY A 122 35.05 -2.39 -31.17
N GLU A 123 34.66 -3.50 -31.79
CA GLU A 123 34.32 -3.57 -33.22
C GLU A 123 32.84 -3.25 -33.52
N ARG A 124 32.06 -2.76 -32.54
CA ARG A 124 30.62 -2.57 -32.70
C ARG A 124 30.25 -1.27 -33.44
N PRO A 125 29.09 -1.23 -34.12
CA PRO A 125 28.61 -0.02 -34.80
C PRO A 125 28.43 1.15 -33.82
N ALA A 126 28.75 2.36 -34.30
CA ALA A 126 28.66 3.61 -33.55
C ALA A 126 27.25 4.22 -33.60
N ASP A 127 26.24 3.44 -33.24
CA ASP A 127 24.87 3.97 -33.04
C ASP A 127 24.82 4.96 -31.86
N SER A 128 23.65 5.53 -31.57
CA SER A 128 23.52 6.51 -30.48
C SER A 128 24.02 5.98 -29.13
N TYR A 129 23.76 4.71 -28.83
CA TYR A 129 24.16 4.06 -27.59
C TYR A 129 25.63 3.66 -27.57
N GLY A 130 26.15 3.10 -28.66
CA GLY A 130 27.57 2.76 -28.80
C GLY A 130 28.47 4.00 -28.73
N ARG A 131 28.04 5.13 -29.33
CA ARG A 131 28.70 6.42 -29.14
C ARG A 131 28.66 6.88 -27.68
N ALA A 132 27.50 6.84 -27.05
CA ALA A 132 27.37 7.24 -25.64
C ALA A 132 28.24 6.37 -24.71
N ALA A 133 28.30 5.06 -24.92
CA ALA A 133 29.14 4.15 -24.13
C ALA A 133 30.64 4.44 -24.30
N ARG A 134 31.09 4.79 -25.51
CA ARG A 134 32.47 5.23 -25.76
C ARG A 134 32.78 6.56 -25.09
N VAL A 135 31.82 7.49 -25.06
CA VAL A 135 31.99 8.75 -24.31
C VAL A 135 32.12 8.48 -22.82
N VAL A 136 31.31 7.59 -22.25
CA VAL A 136 31.43 7.16 -20.84
C VAL A 136 32.83 6.61 -20.55
N LEU A 137 33.32 5.67 -21.37
CA LEU A 137 34.67 5.12 -21.21
C LEU A 137 35.77 6.17 -21.38
N LEU A 138 35.61 7.11 -22.31
CA LEU A 138 36.56 8.21 -22.49
C LEU A 138 36.62 9.08 -21.23
N LEU A 139 35.46 9.48 -20.69
CA LEU A 139 35.39 10.30 -19.47
C LEU A 139 36.01 9.58 -18.27
N LEU A 140 35.80 8.27 -18.13
CA LEU A 140 36.44 7.47 -17.09
C LEU A 140 37.95 7.42 -17.28
N ASN A 141 38.42 7.13 -18.49
CA ASN A 141 39.86 7.13 -18.79
C ASN A 141 40.52 8.47 -18.47
N GLU A 142 39.84 9.59 -18.73
CA GLU A 142 40.33 10.92 -18.37
C GLU A 142 40.35 11.16 -16.85
N ALA A 143 39.32 10.69 -16.14
CA ALA A 143 39.26 10.79 -14.68
C ALA A 143 40.34 9.95 -13.98
N PHE A 144 40.71 8.80 -14.55
CA PHE A 144 41.76 7.92 -14.02
C PHE A 144 43.16 8.24 -14.53
N GLY A 145 43.29 8.98 -15.63
CA GLY A 145 44.54 9.17 -16.35
C GLY A 145 45.58 9.94 -15.55
N GLN A 146 46.79 9.38 -15.42
CA GLN A 146 47.93 10.09 -14.83
C GLN A 146 48.42 11.21 -15.75
N ALA A 147 49.01 12.26 -15.18
CA ALA A 147 49.62 13.32 -15.96
C ALA A 147 50.90 12.80 -16.64
N PRO A 148 51.11 13.10 -17.94
CA PRO A 148 52.45 12.93 -18.54
C PRO A 148 53.44 13.76 -17.71
N ALA A 149 54.62 13.22 -17.41
CA ALA A 149 55.63 13.86 -16.57
C ALA A 149 56.05 15.27 -17.05
N ASP A 150 55.75 15.58 -18.32
CA ASP A 150 56.22 16.77 -19.04
C ASP A 150 55.14 17.87 -19.18
N VAL A 151 53.90 17.61 -18.73
CA VAL A 151 52.78 18.56 -18.83
C VAL A 151 52.33 18.95 -17.43
N GLY A 152 52.32 20.26 -17.16
CA GLY A 152 51.83 20.79 -15.88
C GLY A 152 50.36 20.39 -15.62
N PRO A 153 49.97 20.17 -14.35
CA PRO A 153 48.64 19.69 -14.00
C PRO A 153 47.50 20.58 -14.54
N ASP A 154 47.71 21.90 -14.60
CA ASP A 154 46.72 22.86 -15.05
C ASP A 154 46.49 22.84 -16.57
N GLU A 155 47.57 22.70 -17.37
CA GLU A 155 47.48 22.62 -18.83
C GLU A 155 46.85 21.30 -19.28
N LEU A 156 47.13 20.21 -18.57
CA LEU A 156 46.51 18.92 -18.80
C LEU A 156 45.02 18.94 -18.46
N ALA A 157 44.65 19.49 -17.30
CA ALA A 157 43.25 19.60 -16.88
C ALA A 157 42.40 20.39 -17.90
N ALA A 158 42.95 21.48 -18.46
CA ALA A 158 42.28 22.26 -19.50
C ALA A 158 42.07 21.45 -20.80
N ARG A 159 43.11 20.77 -21.30
CA ARG A 159 43.00 19.93 -22.52
C ARG A 159 42.01 18.77 -22.35
N ARG A 160 41.99 18.14 -21.17
CA ARG A 160 41.04 17.06 -20.83
C ARG A 160 39.60 17.56 -20.77
N GLY A 161 39.40 18.74 -20.18
CA GLY A 161 38.08 19.39 -20.12
C GLY A 161 37.50 19.68 -21.51
N ASP A 162 38.31 20.21 -22.43
CA ASP A 162 37.87 20.53 -23.80
C ASP A 162 37.53 19.28 -24.61
N ALA A 163 38.31 18.20 -24.46
CA ALA A 163 38.04 16.94 -25.14
C ALA A 163 36.75 16.28 -24.63
N ALA A 164 36.55 16.27 -23.31
CA ALA A 164 35.34 15.78 -22.66
C ALA A 164 34.09 16.56 -23.10
N ALA A 165 34.16 17.90 -23.13
CA ALA A 165 33.07 18.75 -23.55
C ALA A 165 32.63 18.45 -25.01
N LYS A 166 33.59 18.37 -25.94
CA LYS A 166 33.31 18.05 -27.35
C LYS A 166 32.67 16.66 -27.53
N ALA A 167 33.13 15.68 -26.75
CA ALA A 167 32.58 14.33 -26.80
C ALA A 167 31.12 14.29 -26.35
N ILE A 168 30.78 15.03 -25.29
CA ILE A 168 29.42 15.15 -24.75
C ILE A 168 28.50 15.94 -25.71
N ASP A 169 28.99 17.04 -26.31
CA ASP A 169 28.24 17.84 -27.29
C ASP A 169 27.84 17.01 -28.53
N SER A 170 28.63 16.00 -28.89
CA SER A 170 28.35 15.12 -30.03
C SER A 170 27.20 14.12 -29.78
N LEU A 171 26.73 13.99 -28.54
CA LEU A 171 25.65 13.08 -28.17
C LEU A 171 24.27 13.68 -28.41
N PRO A 172 23.26 12.84 -28.75
CA PRO A 172 21.87 13.26 -28.73
C PRO A 172 21.44 13.72 -27.34
N GLU A 173 20.54 14.70 -27.27
CA GLU A 173 20.08 15.34 -26.03
C GLU A 173 19.72 14.34 -24.92
N ALA A 174 18.88 13.35 -25.24
CA ALA A 174 18.47 12.33 -24.27
C ALA A 174 19.64 11.51 -23.70
N ARG A 175 20.70 11.27 -24.47
CA ARG A 175 21.90 10.55 -23.99
C ARG A 175 22.82 11.47 -23.20
N ARG A 176 22.88 12.75 -23.59
CA ARG A 176 23.66 13.78 -22.90
C ARG A 176 23.20 13.89 -21.45
N VAL A 177 21.90 14.12 -21.24
CA VAL A 177 21.30 14.23 -19.90
C VAL A 177 21.61 13.01 -19.03
N GLU A 178 21.48 11.80 -19.57
CA GLU A 178 21.79 10.56 -18.83
C GLU A 178 23.26 10.44 -18.45
N VAL A 179 24.19 10.71 -19.38
CA VAL A 179 25.64 10.69 -19.10
C VAL A 179 25.99 11.69 -18.00
N LEU A 180 25.39 12.88 -18.04
CA LEU A 180 25.64 13.93 -17.06
C LEU A 180 25.15 13.56 -15.67
N ASP A 181 23.96 12.96 -15.58
CA ASP A 181 23.43 12.54 -14.30
C ASP A 181 24.27 11.43 -13.65
N HIS A 182 24.61 10.41 -14.42
CA HIS A 182 25.29 9.23 -13.88
C HIS A 182 26.78 9.45 -13.65
N LEU A 183 27.46 10.27 -14.46
CA LEU A 183 28.90 10.53 -14.33
C LEU A 183 29.24 11.84 -13.61
N ARG A 184 28.30 12.46 -12.89
CA ARG A 184 28.49 13.78 -12.27
C ARG A 184 29.81 13.94 -11.48
N HIS A 185 30.27 12.88 -10.79
CA HIS A 185 31.49 12.90 -9.98
C HIS A 185 32.78 12.70 -10.79
N PHE A 186 32.68 12.28 -12.05
CA PHE A 186 33.81 12.04 -12.96
C PHE A 186 34.06 13.22 -13.91
N LEU A 187 33.10 14.12 -14.08
CA LEU A 187 33.20 15.26 -15.02
C LEU A 187 34.17 16.33 -14.49
N SER A 188 34.88 17.03 -15.36
CA SER A 188 35.73 18.17 -14.97
C SER A 188 34.89 19.42 -14.62
N GLU A 189 35.51 20.41 -13.99
CA GLU A 189 34.85 21.66 -13.54
C GLU A 189 34.17 22.43 -14.69
N ILE A 190 34.88 22.58 -15.82
CA ILE A 190 34.42 23.32 -17.00
C ILE A 190 33.21 22.65 -17.65
N VAL A 191 33.18 21.31 -17.66
CA VAL A 191 32.08 20.53 -18.22
C VAL A 191 30.85 20.60 -17.32
N ARG A 192 31.03 20.62 -15.99
CA ARG A 192 29.92 20.73 -15.03
C ARG A 192 29.22 22.09 -15.10
N GLU A 193 29.97 23.19 -15.13
CA GLU A 193 29.40 24.55 -15.13
C GLU A 193 28.53 24.84 -16.37
N ARG A 194 28.96 24.37 -17.55
CA ARG A 194 28.20 24.55 -18.79
C ARG A 194 26.90 23.73 -18.84
N LEU A 195 26.84 22.63 -18.10
CA LEU A 195 25.76 21.63 -18.18
C LEU A 195 24.78 21.71 -17.00
N ASP A 196 25.15 22.47 -15.97
CA ASP A 196 24.27 22.87 -14.87
C ASP A 196 23.00 23.59 -15.36
N ALA A 197 23.03 24.27 -16.52
CA ALA A 197 21.84 24.90 -17.10
C ALA A 197 20.85 23.86 -17.68
N GLU A 198 21.38 22.88 -18.44
CA GLU A 198 20.59 21.80 -19.03
C GLU A 198 19.97 20.90 -17.96
N GLU A 199 20.74 20.54 -16.92
CA GLU A 199 20.21 19.76 -15.78
C GLU A 199 19.08 20.53 -15.06
N ALA A 200 19.19 21.86 -14.94
CA ALA A 200 18.16 22.67 -14.31
C ALA A 200 16.85 22.68 -15.13
N ASP A 201 16.94 22.69 -16.46
CA ASP A 201 15.77 22.57 -17.34
C ASP A 201 15.13 21.18 -17.25
N ASP A 202 15.92 20.10 -17.25
CA ASP A 202 15.43 18.73 -17.08
C ASP A 202 14.72 18.51 -15.74
N ILE A 203 15.32 18.99 -14.64
CA ILE A 203 14.70 18.97 -13.30
C ILE A 203 13.38 19.75 -13.31
N ARG A 204 13.36 20.96 -13.89
CA ARG A 204 12.12 21.77 -13.96
C ARG A 204 11.03 21.06 -14.77
N ALA A 205 11.39 20.40 -15.87
CA ALA A 205 10.45 19.73 -16.76
C ALA A 205 9.83 18.48 -16.14
N HIS A 206 10.60 17.71 -15.36
CA HIS A 206 10.17 16.38 -14.90
C HIS A 206 9.90 16.24 -13.39
N ARG A 207 10.40 17.15 -12.55
CA ARG A 207 10.16 17.11 -11.09
C ARG A 207 8.68 17.26 -10.75
N THR A 208 8.01 18.20 -11.42
CA THR A 208 6.58 18.50 -11.22
C THR A 208 5.76 18.02 -12.42
N ASP A 209 6.00 16.78 -12.84
CA ASP A 209 5.13 16.12 -13.84
C ASP A 209 3.66 16.38 -13.46
N THR A 210 2.86 16.84 -14.43
CA THR A 210 1.59 17.53 -14.20
C THR A 210 0.58 16.70 -13.42
N ARG A 211 0.77 15.38 -13.35
CA ARG A 211 -0.10 14.44 -12.62
C ARG A 211 0.51 13.85 -11.35
N ARG A 212 1.73 14.24 -10.96
CA ARG A 212 2.43 13.69 -9.79
C ARG A 212 1.59 13.86 -8.51
N ALA A 213 1.12 15.07 -8.22
CA ALA A 213 0.36 15.37 -7.01
C ALA A 213 -0.96 14.58 -6.91
N GLU A 214 -1.56 14.24 -8.04
CA GLU A 214 -2.79 13.44 -8.11
C GLU A 214 -2.51 11.94 -7.97
N ARG A 215 -1.39 11.45 -8.54
CA ARG A 215 -1.04 10.02 -8.62
C ARG A 215 -0.33 9.51 -7.38
N VAL A 216 0.58 10.29 -6.80
CA VAL A 216 1.39 9.87 -5.63
C VAL A 216 0.52 9.42 -4.45
N PRO A 217 -0.56 10.12 -4.06
CA PRO A 217 -1.44 9.66 -2.99
C PRO A 217 -2.07 8.29 -3.25
N LEU A 218 -2.33 7.95 -4.52
CA LEU A 218 -2.91 6.65 -4.92
C LEU A 218 -1.96 5.49 -4.70
N PHE A 219 -0.64 5.73 -4.68
CA PHE A 219 0.34 4.71 -4.29
C PHE A 219 0.20 4.30 -2.82
N PHE A 220 -0.39 5.13 -1.97
CA PHE A 220 -0.58 4.80 -0.55
C PHE A 220 -2.00 4.30 -0.26
N GLU A 221 -2.81 4.06 -1.29
CA GLU A 221 -4.12 3.44 -1.14
C GLU A 221 -3.93 1.91 -1.11
N PRO A 222 -4.55 1.21 -0.15
CA PRO A 222 -4.44 -0.25 -0.03
C PRO A 222 -5.12 -0.97 -1.20
N ASP A 223 -4.65 -2.17 -1.50
CA ASP A 223 -5.26 -3.04 -2.50
C ASP A 223 -6.70 -3.39 -2.05
N PRO A 224 -7.74 -3.01 -2.83
CA PRO A 224 -9.11 -3.11 -2.35
C PRO A 224 -9.55 -4.57 -2.26
N LEU A 225 -10.17 -4.94 -1.14
CA LEU A 225 -10.79 -6.25 -0.95
C LEU A 225 -12.16 -6.30 -1.65
N SER A 226 -12.42 -7.39 -2.38
CA SER A 226 -13.70 -7.60 -3.06
C SER A 226 -14.85 -7.66 -2.05
N PRO A 227 -16.03 -7.07 -2.37
CA PRO A 227 -17.19 -7.13 -1.50
C PRO A 227 -17.77 -8.55 -1.42
N LEU A 228 -17.98 -9.04 -0.20
CA LEU A 228 -18.59 -10.35 0.04
C LEU A 228 -20.12 -10.25 0.08
N GLN A 229 -20.80 -11.21 -0.56
CA GLN A 229 -22.25 -11.26 -0.52
C GLN A 229 -22.73 -11.82 0.83
N MET A 230 -23.47 -11.03 1.59
CA MET A 230 -24.08 -11.50 2.83
C MET A 230 -25.13 -12.60 2.57
N PRO A 231 -24.99 -13.79 3.19
CA PRO A 231 -26.00 -14.82 3.08
C PRO A 231 -27.25 -14.45 3.88
N ALA A 232 -28.43 -14.71 3.30
CA ALA A 232 -29.67 -14.59 4.05
C ALA A 232 -29.78 -15.73 5.08
N VAL A 233 -29.58 -15.41 6.36
CA VAL A 233 -29.62 -16.39 7.45
C VAL A 233 -30.99 -17.05 7.55
N LEU A 234 -31.01 -18.38 7.69
CA LEU A 234 -32.21 -19.15 7.98
C LEU A 234 -32.48 -19.18 9.48
N ILE A 235 -33.58 -18.58 9.92
CA ILE A 235 -34.07 -18.82 11.29
C ILE A 235 -34.91 -20.10 11.25
N PRO A 236 -34.52 -21.16 11.98
CA PRO A 236 -35.29 -22.40 11.97
C PRO A 236 -36.65 -22.17 12.63
N VAL A 237 -37.73 -22.47 11.91
CA VAL A 237 -39.07 -22.52 12.49
C VAL A 237 -39.09 -23.65 13.51
N THR A 238 -39.23 -23.29 14.79
CA THR A 238 -39.18 -24.26 15.90
C THR A 238 -40.27 -25.33 15.74
N PHE A 239 -40.00 -26.53 16.27
CA PHE A 239 -40.96 -27.64 16.26
C PHE A 239 -42.32 -27.24 16.82
N ARG A 240 -42.35 -26.36 17.82
CA ARG A 240 -43.58 -25.81 18.41
C ARG A 240 -44.49 -25.15 17.38
N PHE A 241 -43.96 -24.33 16.47
CA PHE A 241 -44.76 -23.67 15.44
C PHE A 241 -45.25 -24.64 14.35
N LYS A 242 -44.44 -25.64 14.01
CA LYS A 242 -44.86 -26.73 13.10
C LYS A 242 -46.00 -27.56 13.71
N ALA A 243 -45.89 -27.88 15.00
CA ALA A 243 -46.92 -28.59 15.76
C ALA A 243 -48.20 -27.76 15.92
N MET A 244 -48.09 -26.44 16.13
CA MET A 244 -49.26 -25.54 16.16
C MET A 244 -49.97 -25.48 14.81
N LEU A 245 -49.23 -25.42 13.70
CA LEU A 245 -49.83 -25.46 12.36
C LEU A 245 -50.54 -26.79 12.11
N ALA A 246 -49.87 -27.92 12.37
CA ALA A 246 -50.44 -29.25 12.19
C ALA A 246 -51.66 -29.48 13.09
N GLY A 247 -51.56 -29.15 14.38
CA GLY A 247 -52.66 -29.25 15.34
C GLY A 247 -53.82 -28.31 15.01
N GLY A 248 -53.54 -27.11 14.49
CA GLY A 248 -54.55 -26.18 14.02
C GLY A 248 -55.35 -26.75 12.84
N VAL A 249 -54.66 -27.33 11.84
CA VAL A 249 -55.30 -28.01 10.71
C VAL A 249 -56.16 -29.19 11.18
N LEU A 250 -55.65 -29.98 12.13
CA LEU A 250 -56.35 -31.16 12.66
C LEU A 250 -57.63 -30.77 13.43
N LEU A 251 -57.60 -29.69 14.21
CA LEU A 251 -58.77 -29.14 14.89
C LEU A 251 -59.80 -28.58 13.91
N VAL A 252 -59.36 -27.91 12.84
CA VAL A 252 -60.27 -27.41 11.79
C VAL A 252 -60.97 -28.55 11.07
N LEU A 253 -60.23 -29.61 10.71
CA LEU A 253 -60.78 -30.82 10.11
C LEU A 253 -61.74 -31.55 11.05
N SER A 254 -61.41 -31.64 12.34
CA SER A 254 -62.29 -32.24 13.36
C SER A 254 -63.61 -31.48 13.49
N GLY A 255 -63.54 -30.13 13.57
CA GLY A 255 -64.74 -29.29 13.56
C GLY A 255 -65.56 -29.41 12.28
N LEU A 256 -64.91 -29.68 11.14
CA LEU A 256 -65.60 -29.92 9.88
C LEU A 256 -66.39 -31.23 9.89
N VAL A 257 -65.80 -32.30 10.44
CA VAL A 257 -66.46 -33.60 10.57
C VAL A 257 -67.65 -33.53 11.53
N THR A 258 -67.55 -32.78 12.62
CA THR A 258 -68.64 -32.63 13.59
C THR A 258 -69.70 -31.62 13.16
N GLY A 259 -69.32 -30.54 12.48
CA GLY A 259 -70.22 -29.45 12.08
C GLY A 259 -70.88 -29.59 10.71
N ALA A 260 -70.27 -30.29 9.74
CA ALA A 260 -70.88 -30.44 8.41
C ALA A 260 -72.23 -31.18 8.46
N PRO A 261 -72.39 -32.32 9.17
CA PRO A 261 -73.66 -33.04 9.21
C PRO A 261 -74.83 -32.21 9.75
N THR A 262 -74.56 -31.24 10.63
CA THR A 262 -75.60 -30.40 11.22
C THR A 262 -76.08 -29.30 10.25
N MET A 263 -75.24 -28.89 9.30
CA MET A 263 -75.58 -27.88 8.29
C MET A 263 -76.27 -28.48 7.06
N PHE A 264 -75.88 -29.68 6.62
CA PHE A 264 -76.40 -30.32 5.40
C PHE A 264 -77.80 -30.92 5.54
N ARG A 265 -78.41 -30.84 6.73
CA ARG A 265 -79.69 -31.49 7.02
C ARG A 265 -80.88 -30.79 6.35
N ASP A 266 -80.87 -29.46 6.29
CA ASP A 266 -82.05 -28.68 5.88
C ASP A 266 -81.91 -28.08 4.47
N SER A 267 -80.71 -27.65 4.07
CA SER A 267 -80.44 -27.15 2.72
C SER A 267 -78.97 -27.33 2.35
N ALA A 268 -78.72 -28.14 1.33
CA ALA A 268 -77.36 -28.34 0.82
C ALA A 268 -76.74 -27.04 0.27
N GLY A 269 -77.58 -26.11 -0.23
CA GLY A 269 -77.11 -24.84 -0.80
C GLY A 269 -76.60 -23.86 0.27
N SER A 270 -77.33 -23.69 1.37
CA SER A 270 -76.89 -22.80 2.47
C SER A 270 -75.68 -23.37 3.20
N ALA A 271 -75.63 -24.70 3.38
CA ALA A 271 -74.48 -25.39 3.96
C ALA A 271 -73.21 -25.20 3.12
N LEU A 272 -73.31 -25.36 1.80
CA LEU A 272 -72.18 -25.19 0.88
C LEU A 272 -71.73 -23.72 0.81
N ALA A 273 -72.66 -22.77 0.82
CA ALA A 273 -72.35 -21.35 0.90
C ALA A 273 -71.65 -20.97 2.23
N ALA A 274 -72.14 -21.49 3.37
CA ALA A 274 -71.52 -21.27 4.67
C ALA A 274 -70.10 -21.84 4.73
N LEU A 275 -69.89 -23.06 4.20
CA LEU A 275 -68.58 -23.70 4.11
C LEU A 275 -67.60 -22.87 3.25
N LEU A 276 -68.02 -22.42 2.07
CA LEU A 276 -67.19 -21.61 1.19
C LEU A 276 -66.80 -20.27 1.82
N LEU A 277 -67.72 -19.62 2.52
CA LEU A 277 -67.47 -18.38 3.24
C LEU A 277 -66.52 -18.58 4.42
N LEU A 278 -66.67 -19.69 5.18
CA LEU A 278 -65.78 -20.04 6.29
C LEU A 278 -64.37 -20.38 5.82
N VAL A 279 -64.24 -21.26 4.81
CA VAL A 279 -62.94 -21.69 4.29
C VAL A 279 -62.26 -20.56 3.51
N GLY A 280 -62.98 -19.90 2.59
CA GLY A 280 -62.46 -18.80 1.79
C GLY A 280 -62.14 -17.56 2.63
N GLY A 281 -63.04 -17.19 3.55
CA GLY A 281 -62.82 -16.10 4.49
C GLY A 281 -61.65 -16.39 5.44
N GLY A 282 -61.56 -17.61 5.96
CA GLY A 282 -60.46 -18.06 6.81
C GLY A 282 -59.12 -18.06 6.09
N ALA A 283 -59.06 -18.59 4.86
CA ALA A 283 -57.86 -18.57 4.03
C ALA A 283 -57.43 -17.14 3.69
N ALA A 284 -58.35 -16.25 3.33
CA ALA A 284 -58.03 -14.85 3.06
C ALA A 284 -57.55 -14.11 4.31
N ALA A 285 -58.27 -14.23 5.44
CA ALA A 285 -57.91 -13.60 6.70
C ALA A 285 -56.55 -14.08 7.23
N THR A 286 -56.24 -15.37 7.08
CA THR A 286 -54.93 -15.92 7.44
C THR A 286 -53.83 -15.42 6.50
N TRP A 287 -54.03 -15.48 5.18
CA TRP A 287 -53.03 -15.07 4.17
C TRP A 287 -52.64 -13.60 4.28
N PHE A 288 -53.64 -12.70 4.31
CA PHE A 288 -53.41 -11.25 4.43
C PHE A 288 -53.08 -10.83 5.87
N GLY A 289 -53.63 -11.53 6.88
CA GLY A 289 -53.36 -11.28 8.29
C GLY A 289 -51.91 -11.56 8.67
N VAL A 290 -51.31 -12.62 8.12
CA VAL A 290 -49.89 -12.94 8.32
C VAL A 290 -48.99 -11.87 7.71
N ASP A 291 -49.24 -11.46 6.46
CA ASP A 291 -48.44 -10.41 5.80
C ASP A 291 -48.51 -9.08 6.57
N ARG A 292 -49.72 -8.70 7.01
CA ARG A 292 -49.94 -7.52 7.87
C ARG A 292 -49.23 -7.63 9.22
N ALA A 293 -49.33 -8.78 9.90
CA ALA A 293 -48.72 -9.01 11.20
C ALA A 293 -47.19 -8.98 11.10
N TRP A 294 -46.62 -9.58 10.05
CA TRP A 294 -45.18 -9.57 9.78
C TRP A 294 -44.66 -8.15 9.51
N ARG A 295 -45.32 -7.38 8.63
CA ARG A 295 -44.92 -5.99 8.32
C ARG A 295 -44.96 -5.08 9.55
N ARG A 296 -46.01 -5.21 10.38
CA ARG A 296 -46.11 -4.49 11.66
C ARG A 296 -45.08 -4.97 12.68
N GLY A 297 -44.81 -6.28 12.71
CA GLY A 297 -43.78 -6.89 13.55
C GLY A 297 -42.41 -6.32 13.23
N ARG A 298 -42.03 -6.31 11.95
CA ARG A 298 -40.77 -5.73 11.46
C ARG A 298 -40.63 -4.25 11.84
N ALA A 299 -41.68 -3.44 11.64
CA ALA A 299 -41.66 -2.03 12.00
C ALA A 299 -41.45 -1.82 13.51
N ARG A 300 -42.15 -2.58 14.36
CA ARG A 300 -41.97 -2.51 15.83
C ARG A 300 -40.61 -3.01 16.28
N GLN A 301 -40.11 -4.05 15.62
CA GLN A 301 -38.78 -4.59 15.92
C GLN A 301 -37.74 -3.51 15.61
N GLU A 302 -37.78 -2.90 14.42
CA GLU A 302 -36.89 -1.81 14.00
C GLU A 302 -37.01 -0.57 14.91
N ASP A 303 -38.20 -0.20 15.36
CA ASP A 303 -38.39 0.91 16.31
C ASP A 303 -37.85 0.56 17.72
N GLY A 304 -38.05 -0.67 18.19
CA GLY A 304 -37.50 -1.17 19.45
C GLY A 304 -35.97 -1.28 19.43
N TRP A 305 -35.38 -1.66 18.28
CA TRP A 305 -33.93 -1.67 18.09
C TRP A 305 -33.33 -0.28 18.21
N ARG A 306 -33.96 0.72 17.56
CA ARG A 306 -33.53 2.13 17.64
C ARG A 306 -33.63 2.70 19.04
N ALA A 307 -34.66 2.32 19.80
CA ALA A 307 -34.83 2.76 21.18
C ALA A 307 -33.79 2.15 22.14
N ASN A 308 -33.29 0.95 21.85
CA ASN A 308 -32.40 0.20 22.73
C ASN A 308 -30.91 0.31 22.36
N GLY A 309 -30.56 1.07 21.31
CA GLY A 309 -29.17 1.36 20.94
C GLY A 309 -28.29 0.14 20.61
N GLY A 310 -28.88 -1.01 20.27
CA GLY A 310 -28.15 -2.27 20.07
C GLY A 310 -27.81 -2.55 18.58
N PRO A 311 -26.71 -3.26 18.30
CA PRO A 311 -26.33 -3.62 16.93
C PRO A 311 -27.32 -4.60 16.26
N ALA A 312 -27.52 -4.40 14.96
CA ALA A 312 -28.47 -5.08 14.08
C ALA A 312 -28.11 -6.53 13.76
N THR A 313 -26.91 -6.99 14.06
CA THR A 313 -26.46 -8.40 13.99
C THR A 313 -27.17 -9.33 14.98
N ARG A 314 -27.74 -8.81 16.09
CA ARG A 314 -28.71 -9.59 16.88
C ARG A 314 -30.00 -9.95 16.11
N ARG A 315 -30.19 -9.42 14.89
CA ARG A 315 -31.26 -9.83 13.96
C ARG A 315 -31.15 -11.30 13.53
N TYR A 316 -29.98 -11.93 13.70
CA TYR A 316 -29.73 -13.28 13.22
C TYR A 316 -29.44 -14.34 14.28
N GLY A 317 -29.20 -13.96 15.54
CA GLY A 317 -29.15 -14.90 16.68
C GLY A 317 -28.13 -16.04 16.55
N GLN A 318 -27.25 -16.00 15.55
CA GLN A 318 -26.18 -16.94 15.33
C GLN A 318 -24.88 -16.16 15.30
N ALA A 319 -24.02 -16.49 16.26
CA ALA A 319 -22.59 -16.32 16.11
C ALA A 319 -22.19 -16.88 14.74
N TYR A 320 -21.61 -16.05 13.86
CA TYR A 320 -21.02 -16.54 12.62
C TYR A 320 -19.96 -17.61 12.94
N PRO A 321 -19.76 -18.61 12.06
CA PRO A 321 -18.83 -19.71 12.32
C PRO A 321 -17.39 -19.19 12.27
N GLY A 322 -16.91 -18.74 13.42
CA GLY A 322 -15.57 -18.16 13.65
C GLY A 322 -15.32 -17.88 15.12
N SER A 323 -16.37 -17.60 15.89
CA SER A 323 -16.37 -17.61 17.36
C SER A 323 -16.54 -19.05 17.87
N GLY A 324 -15.43 -19.78 17.96
CA GLY A 324 -15.40 -21.06 18.66
C GLY A 324 -15.76 -20.93 20.15
N PRO A 325 -15.84 -22.05 20.89
CA PRO A 325 -16.22 -22.06 22.32
C PRO A 325 -15.31 -21.23 23.25
N GLY A 326 -14.20 -20.68 22.75
CA GLY A 326 -13.18 -19.94 23.50
C GLY A 326 -13.27 -18.41 23.43
N GLY A 327 -14.27 -17.84 22.75
CA GLY A 327 -14.34 -16.39 22.50
C GLY A 327 -13.44 -15.94 21.34
N PRO A 328 -13.40 -14.63 21.03
CA PRO A 328 -12.63 -14.13 19.89
C PRO A 328 -11.12 -14.27 20.15
N SER A 329 -10.38 -14.71 19.12
CA SER A 329 -8.92 -14.82 19.21
C SER A 329 -8.27 -13.42 19.35
N PRO A 330 -7.03 -13.33 19.89
CA PRO A 330 -6.31 -12.06 19.94
C PRO A 330 -6.17 -11.38 18.56
N ALA A 331 -5.98 -12.17 17.49
CA ALA A 331 -5.90 -11.68 16.12
C ALA A 331 -7.24 -11.09 15.64
N GLN A 332 -8.37 -11.74 15.93
CA GLN A 332 -9.70 -11.23 15.62
C GLN A 332 -10.00 -9.90 16.33
N LEU A 333 -9.60 -9.77 17.60
CA LEU A 333 -9.76 -8.52 18.34
C LEU A 333 -8.89 -7.39 17.77
N ALA A 334 -7.67 -7.69 17.34
CA ALA A 334 -6.77 -6.72 16.71
C ALA A 334 -7.29 -6.25 15.34
N PHE A 335 -7.83 -7.19 14.54
CA PHE A 335 -8.49 -6.88 13.28
C PHE A 335 -9.69 -5.94 13.50
N ALA A 336 -10.61 -6.33 14.39
CA ALA A 336 -11.80 -5.53 14.70
C ALA A 336 -11.44 -4.14 15.25
N ALA A 337 -10.43 -4.02 16.11
CA ALA A 337 -9.97 -2.72 16.61
C ALA A 337 -9.43 -1.81 15.49
N THR A 338 -8.73 -2.40 14.50
CA THR A 338 -8.21 -1.65 13.35
C THR A 338 -9.36 -1.18 12.44
N VAL A 339 -10.32 -2.07 12.15
CA VAL A 339 -11.53 -1.73 11.38
C VAL A 339 -12.34 -0.63 12.07
N ASP A 340 -12.52 -0.69 13.40
CA ASP A 340 -13.20 0.34 14.18
C ASP A 340 -12.51 1.70 14.07
N GLN A 341 -11.17 1.73 14.09
CA GLN A 341 -10.41 2.95 13.87
C GLN A 341 -10.64 3.56 12.47
N ILE A 342 -10.65 2.72 11.43
CA ILE A 342 -10.93 3.15 10.04
C ILE A 342 -12.37 3.69 9.92
N ILE A 343 -13.35 2.98 10.50
CA ILE A 343 -14.76 3.42 10.55
C ILE A 343 -14.88 4.77 11.24
N LYS A 344 -14.32 4.92 12.44
CA LYS A 344 -14.36 6.20 13.19
C LYS A 344 -13.74 7.34 12.37
N GLY A 345 -12.60 7.10 11.73
CA GLY A 345 -11.92 8.07 10.88
C GLY A 345 -12.79 8.56 9.72
N HIS A 346 -13.37 7.65 8.93
CA HIS A 346 -14.20 8.01 7.78
C HIS A 346 -15.52 8.66 8.17
N PHE A 347 -16.17 8.19 9.23
CA PHE A 347 -17.41 8.80 9.72
C PHE A 347 -17.18 10.20 10.30
N ALA A 348 -16.05 10.44 10.98
CA ALA A 348 -15.71 11.77 11.48
C ALA A 348 -15.51 12.78 10.33
N ARG A 349 -14.90 12.35 9.20
CA ARG A 349 -14.70 13.19 8.02
C ARG A 349 -15.98 13.59 7.28
N GLN A 350 -17.11 12.92 7.54
CA GLN A 350 -18.37 13.25 6.86
C GLN A 350 -19.08 14.49 7.42
N VAL A 351 -18.71 14.96 8.61
CA VAL A 351 -19.31 16.13 9.25
C VAL A 351 -18.80 17.40 8.58
N ARG A 352 -19.71 18.24 8.06
CA ARG A 352 -19.36 19.52 7.44
C ARG A 352 -19.20 20.61 8.51
N SER A 353 -18.46 21.67 8.18
CA SER A 353 -18.34 22.84 9.05
C SER A 353 -19.72 23.42 9.37
N GLY A 354 -20.05 23.55 10.65
CA GLY A 354 -21.34 24.06 11.14
C GLY A 354 -22.41 23.00 11.45
N GLU A 355 -22.15 21.71 11.16
CA GLU A 355 -23.03 20.60 11.56
C GLU A 355 -22.74 20.15 13.00
N ASP A 356 -23.77 19.68 13.72
CA ASP A 356 -23.63 19.17 15.08
C ASP A 356 -22.96 17.78 15.09
N PHE A 357 -21.69 17.76 15.49
CA PHE A 357 -20.87 16.55 15.57
C PHE A 357 -21.42 15.53 16.59
N ASP A 358 -21.99 15.99 17.71
CA ASP A 358 -22.52 15.12 18.74
C ASP A 358 -23.83 14.47 18.28
N ALA A 359 -24.70 15.22 17.61
CA ALA A 359 -25.89 14.68 16.98
C ALA A 359 -25.55 13.67 15.88
N TRP A 360 -24.53 13.95 15.06
CA TRP A 360 -24.02 12.99 14.08
C TRP A 360 -23.51 11.71 14.74
N CYS A 361 -22.68 11.82 15.77
CA CYS A 361 -22.11 10.68 16.48
C CYS A 361 -23.18 9.81 17.13
N ALA A 362 -24.21 10.44 17.71
CA ALA A 362 -25.34 9.76 18.33
C ALA A 362 -26.20 9.00 17.30
N VAL A 363 -26.55 9.65 16.18
CA VAL A 363 -27.38 9.04 15.12
C VAL A 363 -26.64 7.92 14.40
N THR A 364 -25.33 8.05 14.23
CA THR A 364 -24.48 7.06 13.52
C THR A 364 -23.88 5.98 14.41
N ALA A 365 -24.12 6.01 15.72
CA ALA A 365 -23.60 5.00 16.65
C ALA A 365 -24.00 3.57 16.24
N VAL A 366 -25.29 3.36 15.91
CA VAL A 366 -25.81 2.04 15.50
C VAL A 366 -25.25 1.61 14.14
N PRO A 367 -25.35 2.42 13.04
CA PRO A 367 -24.74 2.04 11.76
C PRO A 367 -23.24 1.72 11.82
N ARG A 368 -22.47 2.42 12.68
CA ARG A 368 -21.04 2.14 12.85
C ARG A 368 -20.79 0.80 13.56
N ALA A 369 -21.55 0.51 14.61
CA ALA A 369 -21.45 -0.76 15.32
C ALA A 369 -21.86 -1.94 14.43
N ASP A 370 -22.92 -1.77 13.65
CA ASP A 370 -23.39 -2.78 12.69
C ASP A 370 -22.34 -3.08 11.63
N LEU A 371 -21.75 -2.04 11.04
CA LEU A 371 -20.72 -2.18 10.02
C LEU A 371 -19.46 -2.85 10.59
N LEU A 372 -19.06 -2.48 11.81
CA LEU A 372 -17.90 -3.08 12.47
C LEU A 372 -18.06 -4.60 12.65
N GLU A 373 -19.21 -5.02 13.21
CA GLU A 373 -19.47 -6.43 13.44
C GLU A 373 -19.61 -7.20 12.12
N GLU A 374 -20.32 -6.63 11.15
CA GLU A 374 -20.49 -7.22 9.81
C GLU A 374 -19.13 -7.45 9.12
N LEU A 375 -18.26 -6.43 9.08
CA LEU A 375 -16.95 -6.54 8.43
C LEU A 375 -16.00 -7.47 9.18
N SER A 376 -16.04 -7.44 10.52
CA SER A 376 -15.22 -8.32 11.37
C SER A 376 -15.58 -9.79 11.18
N ASP A 377 -16.88 -10.10 11.07
CA ASP A 377 -17.37 -11.46 10.88
C ASP A 377 -17.14 -12.00 9.47
N MET A 378 -17.26 -11.16 8.43
CA MET A 378 -17.14 -11.62 7.04
C MET A 378 -15.71 -11.80 6.55
N TYR A 379 -14.80 -10.89 6.91
CA TYR A 379 -13.42 -10.91 6.39
C TYR A 379 -12.46 -11.60 7.35
N GLY A 380 -12.67 -11.48 8.67
CA GLY A 380 -11.80 -12.12 9.65
C GLY A 380 -10.34 -11.64 9.62
N PRO A 381 -9.48 -12.25 10.45
CA PRO A 381 -8.10 -11.79 10.65
C PRO A 381 -7.12 -12.14 9.52
N ASP A 382 -7.48 -13.06 8.62
CA ASP A 382 -6.60 -13.53 7.52
C ASP A 382 -6.50 -12.53 6.36
N ASN A 383 -7.21 -11.41 6.44
CA ASN A 383 -7.25 -10.37 5.42
C ASN A 383 -6.65 -9.06 5.96
N ASP A 384 -6.07 -8.24 5.08
CA ASP A 384 -5.61 -6.91 5.46
C ASP A 384 -6.81 -5.98 5.75
N PRO A 385 -6.97 -5.47 6.99
CA PRO A 385 -8.09 -4.58 7.33
C PRO A 385 -8.11 -3.29 6.51
N TYR A 386 -6.98 -2.82 5.99
CA TYR A 386 -6.93 -1.59 5.19
C TYR A 386 -7.56 -1.79 3.80
N GLY A 387 -7.58 -3.00 3.25
CA GLY A 387 -8.28 -3.30 2.01
C GLY A 387 -9.80 -3.05 2.08
N LEU A 388 -10.37 -2.88 3.28
CA LEU A 388 -11.78 -2.50 3.51
C LEU A 388 -12.03 -0.98 3.51
N ASP A 389 -10.98 -0.15 3.38
CA ASP A 389 -11.10 1.32 3.47
C ASP A 389 -12.12 1.87 2.46
N TRP A 390 -12.10 1.40 1.21
CA TRP A 390 -13.01 1.83 0.16
C TRP A 390 -14.48 1.52 0.50
N LEU A 391 -14.74 0.35 1.08
CA LEU A 391 -16.08 -0.12 1.44
C LEU A 391 -16.62 0.68 2.64
N ILE A 392 -15.77 0.91 3.64
CA ILE A 392 -16.08 1.74 4.81
C ILE A 392 -16.37 3.19 4.38
N ARG A 393 -15.54 3.74 3.49
CA ARG A 393 -15.71 5.08 2.90
C ARG A 393 -17.05 5.21 2.19
N LYS A 394 -17.42 4.23 1.35
CA LYS A 394 -18.72 4.16 0.68
C LYS A 394 -19.88 4.14 1.69
N HIS A 395 -19.81 3.30 2.72
CA HIS A 395 -20.86 3.23 3.75
C HIS A 395 -20.99 4.51 4.57
N ALA A 396 -19.86 5.16 4.88
CA ALA A 396 -19.86 6.45 5.55
C ALA A 396 -20.57 7.53 4.69
N GLN A 397 -20.26 7.58 3.39
CA GLN A 397 -20.89 8.51 2.43
C GLN A 397 -22.40 8.23 2.26
N ASP A 398 -22.79 6.96 2.09
CA ASP A 398 -24.19 6.55 1.98
C ASP A 398 -24.99 6.94 3.24
N THR A 399 -24.39 6.71 4.42
CA THR A 399 -25.00 7.06 5.71
C THR A 399 -25.13 8.57 5.86
N ALA A 400 -24.10 9.34 5.49
CA ALA A 400 -24.13 10.79 5.50
C ALA A 400 -25.19 11.37 4.55
N GLY A 401 -25.31 10.81 3.34
CA GLY A 401 -26.36 11.18 2.39
C GLY A 401 -27.77 10.95 2.96
N ARG A 402 -27.99 9.80 3.60
CA ARG A 402 -29.26 9.47 4.25
C ARG A 402 -29.57 10.37 5.45
N TRP A 403 -28.54 10.75 6.22
CA TRP A 403 -28.70 11.65 7.36
C TRP A 403 -29.15 13.04 6.90
N ARG A 404 -28.46 13.62 5.90
CA ARG A 404 -28.81 14.93 5.33
C ARG A 404 -30.18 14.94 4.67
N ALA A 405 -30.61 13.82 4.09
CA ALA A 405 -31.95 13.65 3.54
C ALA A 405 -33.04 13.43 4.61
N GLY A 406 -32.69 13.39 5.90
CA GLY A 406 -33.63 13.09 7.00
C GLY A 406 -34.15 11.65 7.00
N LEU A 407 -33.52 10.75 6.22
CA LEU A 407 -33.97 9.37 6.01
C LEU A 407 -33.47 8.40 7.09
N LEU A 408 -32.45 8.77 7.88
CA LEU A 408 -32.00 7.95 9.01
C LEU A 408 -33.02 7.93 10.15
N THR A 409 -33.62 9.08 10.45
CA THR A 409 -34.70 9.22 11.45
C THR A 409 -36.06 8.92 10.81
N GLY A 410 -36.24 9.23 9.53
CA GLY A 410 -37.47 9.08 8.75
C GLY A 410 -37.74 7.68 8.18
N GLY A 411 -37.79 6.65 9.02
CA GLY A 411 -38.19 5.29 8.62
C GLY A 411 -39.68 5.13 8.26
N ARG A 412 -40.47 6.21 8.16
CA ARG A 412 -41.93 6.14 8.03
C ARG A 412 -42.42 5.62 6.68
N ARG A 413 -41.75 5.92 5.56
CA ARG A 413 -42.28 5.62 4.21
C ARG A 413 -42.26 4.15 3.79
N ARG A 414 -41.48 3.29 4.44
CA ARG A 414 -41.42 1.84 4.13
C ARG A 414 -42.41 0.98 4.94
N ARG A 415 -43.26 1.63 5.76
CA ARG A 415 -44.12 0.98 6.78
C ARG A 415 -45.58 0.83 6.38
N ASP A 416 -45.96 1.34 5.21
CA ASP A 416 -47.35 1.28 4.78
C ASP A 416 -47.68 -0.12 4.27
N VAL A 417 -48.48 -0.84 5.06
CA VAL A 417 -49.11 -2.08 4.62
C VAL A 417 -50.04 -1.72 3.45
N PRO A 418 -49.86 -2.30 2.24
CA PRO A 418 -50.64 -1.92 1.07
C PRO A 418 -52.15 -1.97 1.36
N LEU A 419 -52.91 -1.06 0.74
CA LEU A 419 -54.36 -0.97 0.96
C LEU A 419 -55.07 -2.28 0.58
N ALA A 420 -54.54 -3.00 -0.41
CA ALA A 420 -54.97 -4.34 -0.79
C ALA A 420 -54.85 -5.37 0.34
N VAL A 421 -53.81 -5.30 1.17
CA VAL A 421 -53.61 -6.22 2.31
C VAL A 421 -54.61 -5.91 3.43
N HIS A 422 -54.95 -4.63 3.62
CA HIS A 422 -56.02 -4.23 4.54
C HIS A 422 -57.38 -4.71 4.05
N ALA A 423 -57.72 -4.46 2.78
CA ALA A 423 -58.97 -4.86 2.17
C ALA A 423 -59.14 -6.39 2.18
N GLY A 424 -58.09 -7.14 1.82
CA GLY A 424 -58.12 -8.61 1.85
C GLY A 424 -58.31 -9.19 3.26
N PHE A 425 -57.67 -8.61 4.28
CA PHE A 425 -57.84 -9.05 5.66
C PHE A 425 -59.26 -8.77 6.20
N PHE A 426 -59.77 -7.55 6.02
CA PHE A 426 -61.11 -7.19 6.49
C PHE A 426 -62.21 -7.87 5.67
N GLY A 427 -62.02 -8.04 4.36
CA GLY A 427 -62.89 -8.82 3.50
C GLY A 427 -62.96 -10.29 3.93
N GLY A 428 -61.81 -10.89 4.29
CA GLY A 428 -61.77 -12.24 4.85
C GLY A 428 -62.52 -12.38 6.19
N LEU A 429 -62.37 -11.40 7.10
CA LEU A 429 -63.11 -11.37 8.37
C LEU A 429 -64.62 -11.21 8.16
N LEU A 430 -65.04 -10.37 7.21
CA LEU A 430 -66.46 -10.22 6.87
C LEU A 430 -67.05 -11.50 6.28
N ALA A 431 -66.30 -12.18 5.40
CA ALA A 431 -66.70 -13.48 4.86
C ALA A 431 -66.82 -14.56 5.97
N LEU A 432 -65.87 -14.59 6.92
CA LEU A 432 -65.96 -15.48 8.09
C LEU A 432 -67.21 -15.21 8.92
N ALA A 433 -67.50 -13.95 9.24
CA ALA A 433 -68.69 -13.58 9.99
C ALA A 433 -69.98 -13.99 9.24
N GLY A 434 -70.03 -13.75 7.92
CA GLY A 434 -71.13 -14.20 7.07
C GLY A 434 -71.29 -15.72 7.06
N GLY A 435 -70.18 -16.47 7.04
CA GLY A 435 -70.18 -17.92 7.11
C GLY A 435 -70.70 -18.46 8.45
N VAL A 436 -70.31 -17.84 9.57
CA VAL A 436 -70.82 -18.21 10.91
C VAL A 436 -72.33 -17.93 11.02
N LEU A 437 -72.79 -16.77 10.55
CA LEU A 437 -74.21 -16.41 10.59
C LEU A 437 -75.06 -17.34 9.71
N THR A 438 -74.61 -17.61 8.49
CA THR A 438 -75.30 -18.51 7.55
C THR A 438 -75.31 -19.94 8.08
N GLY A 439 -74.17 -20.43 8.58
CA GLY A 439 -74.04 -21.78 9.15
C GLY A 439 -74.87 -21.96 10.42
N GLY A 440 -74.91 -20.97 11.31
CA GLY A 440 -75.70 -21.03 12.54
C GLY A 440 -77.21 -21.00 12.28
N SER A 441 -77.65 -20.27 11.26
CA SER A 441 -79.06 -20.26 10.85
C SER A 441 -79.52 -21.57 10.20
N ALA A 442 -78.57 -22.36 9.66
CA ALA A 442 -78.83 -23.63 8.99
C ALA A 442 -78.54 -24.85 9.88
N ALA A 443 -78.07 -24.64 11.12
CA ALA A 443 -77.67 -25.72 12.00
C ALA A 443 -78.88 -26.35 12.70
N ALA A 444 -79.13 -27.63 12.46
CA ALA A 444 -80.20 -28.37 13.13
C ALA A 444 -79.92 -28.63 14.62
N ASP A 445 -78.65 -28.62 15.03
CA ASP A 445 -78.22 -28.75 16.43
C ASP A 445 -77.30 -27.58 16.81
N PRO A 446 -77.79 -26.62 17.63
CA PRO A 446 -77.00 -25.46 18.03
C PRO A 446 -75.82 -25.83 18.92
N VAL A 447 -75.89 -26.92 19.70
CA VAL A 447 -74.81 -27.34 20.61
C VAL A 447 -73.65 -27.90 19.80
N ALA A 448 -73.93 -28.81 18.85
CA ALA A 448 -72.91 -29.35 17.96
C ALA A 448 -72.28 -28.28 17.07
N PHE A 449 -73.07 -27.29 16.60
CA PHE A 449 -72.53 -26.14 15.85
C PHE A 449 -71.62 -25.25 16.71
N LEU A 450 -71.98 -24.96 17.97
CA LEU A 450 -71.13 -24.20 18.89
C LEU A 450 -69.82 -24.95 19.22
N GLN A 451 -69.86 -26.28 19.35
CA GLN A 451 -68.67 -27.11 19.51
C GLN A 451 -67.76 -27.05 18.28
N ALA A 452 -68.32 -27.19 17.07
CA ALA A 452 -67.57 -27.04 15.82
C ALA A 452 -66.95 -25.64 15.70
N LEU A 453 -67.70 -24.59 16.06
CA LEU A 453 -67.21 -23.21 16.09
C LEU A 453 -66.05 -23.01 17.06
N ALA A 454 -66.11 -23.61 18.25
CA ALA A 454 -65.01 -23.55 19.22
C ALA A 454 -63.74 -24.26 18.69
N LEU A 455 -63.90 -25.42 18.04
CA LEU A 455 -62.80 -26.15 17.39
C LEU A 455 -62.20 -25.35 16.22
N TRP A 456 -63.03 -24.71 15.40
CA TRP A 456 -62.57 -23.83 14.32
C TRP A 456 -61.88 -22.58 14.83
N ALA A 457 -62.37 -21.96 15.91
CA ALA A 457 -61.75 -20.78 16.51
C ALA A 457 -60.38 -21.13 17.10
N LEU A 458 -60.27 -22.22 17.85
CA LEU A 458 -58.99 -22.67 18.42
C LEU A 458 -58.02 -23.15 17.34
N GLY A 459 -58.51 -23.95 16.38
CA GLY A 459 -57.74 -24.44 15.25
C GLY A 459 -57.25 -23.32 14.34
N GLY A 460 -58.11 -22.33 14.07
CA GLY A 460 -57.76 -21.11 13.34
C GLY A 460 -56.72 -20.28 14.07
N TYR A 461 -56.84 -20.10 15.39
CA TYR A 461 -55.84 -19.39 16.19
C TYR A 461 -54.45 -20.05 16.16
N LEU A 462 -54.39 -21.37 16.38
CA LEU A 462 -53.13 -22.12 16.32
C LEU A 462 -52.55 -22.16 14.89
N GLY A 463 -53.42 -22.35 13.89
CA GLY A 463 -53.05 -22.32 12.47
C GLY A 463 -52.50 -20.97 12.04
N VAL A 464 -53.14 -19.85 12.43
CA VAL A 464 -52.65 -18.49 12.17
C VAL A 464 -51.28 -18.27 12.82
N LYS A 465 -51.08 -18.69 14.08
CA LYS A 465 -49.78 -18.54 14.75
C LYS A 465 -48.68 -19.37 14.08
N GLY A 466 -48.96 -20.61 13.70
CA GLY A 466 -48.01 -21.46 12.97
C GLY A 466 -47.70 -20.94 11.57
N ALA A 467 -48.73 -20.53 10.82
CA ALA A 467 -48.60 -19.95 9.48
C ALA A 467 -47.86 -18.61 9.51
N ALA A 468 -48.09 -17.78 10.53
CA ALA A 468 -47.39 -16.53 10.75
C ALA A 468 -45.88 -16.73 10.90
N ALA A 469 -45.47 -17.75 11.66
CA ALA A 469 -44.06 -18.07 11.83
C ALA A 469 -43.41 -18.56 10.52
N PHE A 470 -44.07 -19.46 9.78
CA PHE A 470 -43.52 -20.04 8.56
C PHE A 470 -43.47 -19.05 7.40
N ARG A 471 -44.61 -18.42 7.08
CA ARG A 471 -44.71 -17.46 5.98
C ARG A 471 -44.01 -16.14 6.32
N GLY A 472 -44.03 -15.72 7.57
CA GLY A 472 -43.25 -14.57 8.03
C GLY A 472 -41.75 -14.77 7.78
N GLU A 473 -41.23 -15.97 8.03
CA GLU A 473 -39.83 -16.31 7.72
C GLU A 473 -39.55 -16.33 6.22
N GLN A 474 -40.46 -16.87 5.39
CA GLN A 474 -40.31 -16.82 3.93
C GLN A 474 -40.31 -15.39 3.38
N LEU A 475 -41.23 -14.54 3.85
CA LEU A 475 -41.30 -13.13 3.47
C LEU A 475 -40.05 -12.37 3.94
N ARG A 476 -39.59 -12.65 5.16
CA ARG A 476 -38.33 -12.11 5.67
C ARG A 476 -37.17 -12.47 4.76
N ARG A 477 -36.99 -13.75 4.43
CA ARG A 477 -35.93 -14.20 3.52
C ARG A 477 -36.04 -13.61 2.12
N ALA A 478 -37.24 -13.39 1.59
CA ALA A 478 -37.42 -12.78 0.29
C ALA A 478 -36.97 -11.31 0.30
N VAL A 479 -37.40 -10.55 1.32
CA VAL A 479 -37.04 -9.14 1.47
C VAL A 479 -35.57 -8.97 1.79
N ASP A 480 -35.02 -9.76 2.71
CA ASP A 480 -33.62 -9.67 3.11
C ASP A 480 -32.69 -10.08 1.96
N ARG A 481 -33.04 -11.11 1.16
CA ARG A 481 -32.28 -11.46 -0.06
C ARG A 481 -32.26 -10.32 -1.06
N GLU A 482 -33.39 -9.66 -1.30
CA GLU A 482 -33.45 -8.56 -2.26
C GLU A 482 -32.69 -7.33 -1.77
N GLU A 483 -32.78 -7.01 -0.48
CA GLU A 483 -32.04 -5.92 0.16
C GLU A 483 -30.52 -6.16 0.11
N PHE A 484 -30.06 -7.36 0.46
CA PHE A 484 -28.66 -7.74 0.38
C PHE A 484 -28.15 -7.81 -1.06
N ARG A 485 -28.95 -8.32 -2.00
CA ARG A 485 -28.59 -8.35 -3.41
C ARG A 485 -28.42 -6.94 -3.97
N THR A 486 -29.38 -6.04 -3.71
CA THR A 486 -29.29 -4.65 -4.16
C THR A 486 -28.08 -3.93 -3.56
N ARG A 487 -27.80 -4.17 -2.27
CA ARG A 487 -26.62 -3.62 -1.58
C ARG A 487 -25.33 -4.13 -2.20
N TRP A 488 -25.19 -5.45 -2.36
CA TRP A 488 -24.01 -6.08 -2.95
C TRP A 488 -23.79 -5.65 -4.41
N GLU A 489 -24.84 -5.57 -5.24
CA GLU A 489 -24.74 -5.05 -6.62
C GLU A 489 -24.28 -3.58 -6.66
N GLY A 490 -24.59 -2.78 -5.64
CA GLY A 490 -24.08 -1.42 -5.49
C GLY A 490 -22.62 -1.38 -5.03
N GLU A 491 -22.24 -2.23 -4.08
CA GLU A 491 -20.87 -2.37 -3.59
C GLU A 491 -19.93 -2.90 -4.67
N GLN A 492 -20.35 -3.92 -5.43
CA GLN A 492 -19.59 -4.49 -6.53
C GLN A 492 -19.32 -3.46 -7.63
N ARG A 493 -20.32 -2.64 -8.00
CA ARG A 493 -20.11 -1.56 -8.99
C ARG A 493 -19.08 -0.53 -8.52
N THR A 494 -19.19 -0.07 -7.26
CA THR A 494 -18.21 0.87 -6.70
C THR A 494 -16.82 0.23 -6.60
N PHE A 495 -16.73 -1.06 -6.28
CA PHE A 495 -15.48 -1.80 -6.29
C PHE A 495 -14.85 -1.83 -7.69
N ASP A 496 -15.63 -2.22 -8.71
CA ASP A 496 -15.15 -2.31 -10.09
C ASP A 496 -14.70 -0.94 -10.62
N GLU A 497 -15.46 0.13 -10.33
CA GLU A 497 -15.11 1.51 -10.67
C GLU A 497 -13.83 1.97 -9.96
N TRP A 498 -13.71 1.72 -8.66
CA TRP A 498 -12.55 2.12 -7.86
C TRP A 498 -11.29 1.34 -8.27
N ARG A 499 -11.42 0.04 -8.52
CA ARG A 499 -10.34 -0.81 -8.99
C ARG A 499 -9.85 -0.37 -10.37
N ALA A 500 -10.77 -0.13 -11.31
CA ALA A 500 -10.40 0.38 -12.64
C ALA A 500 -9.73 1.77 -12.55
N PHE A 501 -10.16 2.61 -11.60
CA PHE A 501 -9.53 3.91 -11.35
C PHE A 501 -8.10 3.75 -10.82
N LEU A 502 -7.88 2.86 -9.84
CA LEU A 502 -6.55 2.58 -9.31
C LEU A 502 -5.63 1.98 -10.39
N ASP A 503 -6.09 0.95 -11.11
CA ASP A 503 -5.31 0.31 -12.18
C ASP A 503 -4.87 1.31 -13.28
N ALA A 504 -5.67 2.35 -13.54
CA ALA A 504 -5.36 3.35 -14.56
C ALA A 504 -4.47 4.52 -14.06
N HIS A 505 -4.50 4.86 -12.77
CA HIS A 505 -3.88 6.10 -12.26
C HIS A 505 -2.75 5.85 -11.24
N GLN A 506 -2.77 4.71 -10.54
CA GLN A 506 -1.77 4.37 -9.54
C GLN A 506 -0.37 4.33 -10.19
N PRO A 507 0.63 5.04 -9.63
CA PRO A 507 1.98 5.00 -10.15
C PRO A 507 2.65 3.68 -9.80
N HIS A 508 3.55 3.22 -10.66
CA HIS A 508 4.42 2.09 -10.36
C HIS A 508 5.54 2.55 -9.42
N ASP A 509 6.14 1.63 -8.65
CA ASP A 509 7.20 2.01 -7.69
C ASP A 509 8.44 2.61 -8.37
N TRP A 510 8.77 2.19 -9.59
CA TRP A 510 9.85 2.81 -10.36
C TRP A 510 9.55 4.26 -10.77
N GLU A 511 8.28 4.63 -11.00
CA GLU A 511 7.88 6.02 -11.23
C GLU A 511 8.08 6.85 -9.97
N MET A 512 7.72 6.29 -8.80
CA MET A 512 7.97 6.89 -7.49
C MET A 512 9.48 7.11 -7.27
N GLY A 513 10.30 6.11 -7.56
CA GLY A 513 11.77 6.22 -7.49
C GLY A 513 12.33 7.31 -8.41
N ARG A 514 11.80 7.42 -9.63
CA ARG A 514 12.20 8.44 -10.60
C ARG A 514 11.88 9.87 -10.12
N TRP A 515 10.68 10.12 -9.61
CA TRP A 515 10.33 11.46 -9.07
C TRP A 515 11.20 11.82 -7.86
N LEU A 516 11.48 10.85 -6.98
CA LEU A 516 12.37 11.05 -5.84
C LEU A 516 13.79 11.41 -6.27
N ASN A 517 14.29 10.78 -7.34
CA ASN A 517 15.59 11.13 -7.92
C ASN A 517 15.62 12.60 -8.39
N TYR A 518 14.58 13.08 -9.07
CA TYR A 518 14.49 14.49 -9.48
C TYR A 518 14.44 15.46 -8.30
N ASP A 519 13.71 15.12 -7.22
CA ASP A 519 13.70 15.94 -6.00
C ASP A 519 15.09 16.02 -5.36
N MET A 520 15.79 14.89 -5.25
CA MET A 520 17.15 14.85 -4.70
C MET A 520 18.09 15.74 -5.51
N ARG A 521 18.05 15.67 -6.84
CA ARG A 521 18.86 16.54 -7.72
C ARG A 521 18.52 18.02 -7.52
N HIS A 522 17.24 18.36 -7.39
CA HIS A 522 16.80 19.72 -7.12
C HIS A 522 17.36 20.24 -5.79
N LEU A 523 17.19 19.48 -4.70
CA LEU A 523 17.65 19.85 -3.36
C LEU A 523 19.17 19.99 -3.30
N ARG A 524 19.90 19.10 -3.99
CA ARG A 524 21.35 19.22 -4.15
C ARG A 524 21.74 20.55 -4.75
N ARG A 525 21.17 20.88 -5.91
CA ARG A 525 21.48 22.13 -6.61
C ARG A 525 21.20 23.35 -5.73
N GLU A 526 20.05 23.36 -5.07
CA GLU A 526 19.69 24.44 -4.13
C GLU A 526 20.69 24.55 -2.97
N ALA A 527 21.11 23.42 -2.40
CA ALA A 527 22.09 23.39 -1.31
C ALA A 527 23.45 23.92 -1.74
N LEU A 528 23.96 23.45 -2.89
CA LEU A 528 25.27 23.84 -3.40
C LEU A 528 25.33 25.32 -3.77
N HIS A 529 24.28 25.84 -4.40
CA HIS A 529 24.16 27.27 -4.69
C HIS A 529 24.13 28.10 -3.40
N HIS A 530 23.35 27.67 -2.39
CA HIS A 530 23.29 28.37 -1.12
C HIS A 530 24.62 28.37 -0.36
N TYR A 531 25.35 27.27 -0.43
CA TYR A 531 26.66 27.13 0.20
C TYR A 531 27.80 27.82 -0.57
N GLU A 532 27.50 28.40 -1.73
CA GLU A 532 28.46 28.97 -2.69
C GLU A 532 29.59 27.98 -3.02
N LEU A 533 29.26 26.68 -2.99
CA LEU A 533 30.22 25.63 -3.28
C LEU A 533 30.30 25.44 -4.78
N ARG A 534 31.49 25.64 -5.31
CA ARG A 534 31.78 25.28 -6.69
C ARG A 534 32.00 23.77 -6.80
N PRO A 535 31.71 23.16 -7.96
CA PRO A 535 31.81 21.70 -8.11
C PRO A 535 33.20 21.11 -7.77
N HIS A 536 34.28 21.86 -7.97
CA HIS A 536 35.65 21.43 -7.63
C HIS A 536 35.92 21.34 -6.11
N GLN A 537 35.10 21.99 -5.27
CA GLN A 537 35.26 21.99 -3.81
C GLN A 537 34.55 20.80 -3.16
N ILE A 538 33.75 20.08 -3.94
CA ILE A 538 33.01 18.91 -3.50
C ILE A 538 33.90 17.71 -3.75
N VAL A 539 34.39 17.13 -2.67
CA VAL A 539 35.13 15.87 -2.70
C VAL A 539 34.15 14.72 -2.92
N TYR A 540 33.03 14.74 -2.18
CA TYR A 540 32.00 13.72 -2.27
C TYR A 540 30.64 14.26 -1.77
N ASP A 541 29.52 13.75 -2.27
CA ASP A 541 28.20 14.05 -1.74
C ASP A 541 27.25 12.85 -1.79
N PHE A 542 26.42 12.67 -0.75
CA PHE A 542 25.43 11.60 -0.70
C PHE A 542 24.18 12.01 0.08
N PHE A 543 23.08 11.30 -0.20
CA PHE A 543 21.81 11.49 0.47
C PHE A 543 21.52 10.37 1.47
N VAL A 544 20.85 10.70 2.56
CA VAL A 544 20.18 9.76 3.45
C VAL A 544 18.70 10.07 3.50
N LEU A 545 17.87 9.04 3.27
CA LEU A 545 16.41 9.17 3.20
C LEU A 545 15.74 8.49 4.40
N GLU A 546 14.79 9.20 5.02
CA GLU A 546 14.02 8.71 6.17
C GLU A 546 12.54 9.08 6.06
N ALA A 547 11.70 8.41 6.85
CA ALA A 547 10.30 8.80 6.98
C ALA A 547 10.18 10.15 7.71
N GLY A 548 9.40 11.06 7.14
CA GLY A 548 8.97 12.29 7.80
C GLY A 548 7.96 12.03 8.93
N GLU A 549 7.71 13.05 9.75
CA GLU A 549 6.68 12.96 10.79
C GLU A 549 5.28 12.79 10.16
N GLY A 550 4.52 11.81 10.63
CA GLY A 550 3.18 11.51 10.09
C GLY A 550 3.18 10.94 8.67
N ALA A 551 4.33 10.52 8.13
CA ALA A 551 4.41 9.95 6.79
C ALA A 551 3.59 8.66 6.68
N ARG A 552 2.81 8.55 5.60
CA ARG A 552 2.25 7.28 5.16
C ARG A 552 3.36 6.46 4.51
N ARG A 553 3.32 5.16 4.73
CA ARG A 553 4.33 4.22 4.22
C ARG A 553 3.65 3.27 3.24
N ALA A 554 4.32 2.97 2.13
CA ALA A 554 3.88 1.93 1.21
C ALA A 554 5.08 1.20 0.62
N LYS A 555 4.94 -0.08 0.35
CA LYS A 555 5.96 -0.93 -0.26
C LYS A 555 5.30 -1.84 -1.29
N VAL A 556 6.00 -2.13 -2.37
CA VAL A 556 5.67 -3.23 -3.28
C VAL A 556 6.47 -4.46 -2.85
N SER A 557 5.91 -5.66 -3.01
CA SER A 557 6.64 -6.90 -2.77
C SER A 557 8.05 -6.87 -3.41
N ASN A 558 9.07 -7.22 -2.62
CA ASN A 558 10.49 -7.16 -2.98
C ASN A 558 11.06 -5.78 -3.38
N GLY A 559 10.32 -4.69 -3.20
CA GLY A 559 10.76 -3.31 -3.48
C GLY A 559 11.18 -2.52 -2.23
N PRO A 560 11.78 -1.33 -2.42
CA PRO A 560 12.07 -0.42 -1.31
C PRO A 560 10.79 0.20 -0.73
N VAL A 561 10.87 0.66 0.51
CA VAL A 561 9.77 1.38 1.17
C VAL A 561 9.71 2.81 0.63
N ARG A 562 8.50 3.28 0.32
CA ARG A 562 8.20 4.67 -0.05
C ARG A 562 7.45 5.39 1.05
N TYR A 563 7.65 6.70 1.10
CA TYR A 563 7.04 7.58 2.09
C TYR A 563 6.24 8.69 1.42
N SER A 564 5.10 9.06 2.00
CA SER A 564 4.36 10.23 1.52
C SER A 564 5.08 11.54 1.89
N VAL A 565 5.86 11.51 2.96
CA VAL A 565 6.71 12.61 3.41
C VAL A 565 8.10 12.06 3.70
N TYR A 566 9.12 12.62 3.06
CA TYR A 566 10.53 12.23 3.27
C TYR A 566 11.23 13.24 4.17
N ARG A 567 12.07 12.77 5.08
CA ARG A 567 13.14 13.57 5.67
C ARG A 567 14.43 13.25 4.94
N ILE A 568 14.90 14.20 4.12
CA ILE A 568 16.06 14.05 3.25
C ILE A 568 17.25 14.77 3.87
N ARG A 569 18.39 14.08 3.99
CA ARG A 569 19.65 14.64 4.48
C ARG A 569 20.71 14.56 3.39
N LEU A 570 21.28 15.68 2.99
CA LEU A 570 22.42 15.74 2.07
C LEU A 570 23.70 16.01 2.86
N TYR A 571 24.66 15.11 2.72
CA TYR A 571 26.01 15.29 3.21
C TYR A 571 26.89 15.73 2.04
N VAL A 572 27.51 16.89 2.15
CA VAL A 572 28.47 17.43 1.18
C VAL A 572 29.83 17.50 1.85
N MET A 573 30.76 16.68 1.38
CA MET A 573 32.12 16.61 1.86
C MET A 573 33.01 17.52 1.01
N THR A 574 33.71 18.42 1.68
CA THR A 574 34.61 19.40 1.04
C THR A 574 36.01 19.26 1.64
N GLU A 575 37.01 19.91 1.06
CA GLU A 575 38.36 19.92 1.64
C GLU A 575 38.41 20.46 3.08
N ARG A 576 37.43 21.29 3.46
CA ARG A 576 37.38 21.99 4.77
C ARG A 576 36.55 21.25 5.82
N GLY A 577 35.82 20.21 5.44
CA GLY A 577 34.89 19.50 6.31
C GLY A 577 33.60 19.10 5.62
N ILE A 578 32.63 18.66 6.41
CA ILE A 578 31.33 18.13 5.98
C ILE A 578 30.25 19.18 6.23
N ARG A 579 29.42 19.44 5.23
CA ARG A 579 28.17 20.21 5.37
C ARG A 579 26.98 19.26 5.30
N LEU A 580 26.02 19.46 6.19
CA LEU A 580 24.78 18.70 6.27
C LEU A 580 23.62 19.66 6.02
N ALA A 581 22.83 19.39 4.99
CA ALA A 581 21.54 20.03 4.78
C ALA A 581 20.43 19.01 5.03
N THR A 582 19.42 19.37 5.81
CA THR A 582 18.24 18.51 6.06
C THR A 582 16.97 19.21 5.62
N TRP A 583 16.08 18.48 4.95
CA TRP A 583 14.76 18.94 4.52
C TRP A 583 13.67 17.95 4.90
N THR A 584 12.47 18.46 5.12
CA THR A 584 11.24 17.66 5.09
C THR A 584 10.53 17.93 3.76
N VAL A 585 10.26 16.89 2.98
CA VAL A 585 9.72 16.97 1.62
C VAL A 585 8.36 16.29 1.57
N ASP A 586 7.33 17.02 1.14
CA ASP A 586 6.07 16.41 0.74
C ASP A 586 6.27 15.76 -0.64
N PHE A 587 6.12 14.44 -0.70
CA PHE A 587 6.42 13.70 -1.91
C PHE A 587 5.36 13.85 -3.01
N ALA A 588 4.13 14.20 -2.67
CA ALA A 588 3.08 14.38 -3.68
C ALA A 588 3.31 15.69 -4.45
N GLU A 589 3.56 16.78 -3.71
CA GLU A 589 3.77 18.10 -4.30
C GLU A 589 5.22 18.34 -4.74
N GLY A 590 6.17 17.58 -4.19
CA GLY A 590 7.60 17.82 -4.35
C GLY A 590 8.08 19.08 -3.61
N THR A 591 7.26 19.66 -2.73
CA THR A 591 7.57 20.86 -1.94
C THR A 591 8.42 20.49 -0.72
N HIS A 592 9.34 21.37 -0.32
CA HIS A 592 10.22 21.12 0.82
C HIS A 592 10.20 22.26 1.84
N HIS A 593 10.28 21.91 3.12
CA HIS A 593 10.18 22.82 4.25
C HIS A 593 11.20 22.46 5.36
N GLY A 594 11.36 23.36 6.33
CA GLY A 594 12.10 23.08 7.56
C GLY A 594 13.60 22.87 7.37
N ARG A 595 14.23 23.58 6.41
CA ARG A 595 15.65 23.43 6.12
C ARG A 595 16.51 23.72 7.35
N SER A 596 17.38 22.79 7.71
CA SER A 596 18.42 23.00 8.71
C SER A 596 19.79 22.68 8.14
N ASP A 597 20.72 23.63 8.25
CA ASP A 597 22.09 23.52 7.76
C ASP A 597 23.05 23.39 8.95
N THR A 598 23.99 22.44 8.88
CA THR A 598 25.03 22.22 9.90
C THR A 598 26.38 21.98 9.22
N SER A 599 27.43 22.64 9.69
CA SER A 599 28.80 22.42 9.20
C SER A 599 29.67 21.76 10.27
N GLN A 600 30.41 20.73 9.92
CA GLN A 600 31.29 19.96 10.80
C GLN A 600 32.69 19.83 10.20
N ARG A 601 33.72 19.91 11.04
CA ARG A 601 35.09 19.61 10.61
C ARG A 601 35.33 18.10 10.69
N TYR A 602 36.25 17.59 9.89
CA TYR A 602 36.57 16.16 9.91
C TYR A 602 37.03 15.68 11.28
N GLU A 603 37.80 16.51 12.00
CA GLU A 603 38.33 16.16 13.32
C GLU A 603 37.25 16.06 14.42
N SER A 604 36.01 16.49 14.15
CA SER A 604 34.91 16.45 15.14
C SER A 604 34.10 15.16 15.13
N ILE A 605 34.35 14.27 14.16
CA ILE A 605 33.70 12.96 14.05
C ILE A 605 34.56 11.96 14.81
N SER A 606 34.15 11.63 16.03
CA SER A 606 34.95 10.79 16.93
C SER A 606 34.68 9.31 16.75
N SER A 607 33.45 8.93 16.39
CA SER A 607 33.13 7.56 16.01
C SER A 607 31.91 7.48 15.08
N VAL A 608 31.93 6.52 14.18
CA VAL A 608 30.78 6.16 13.33
C VAL A 608 30.48 4.70 13.60
N LYS A 609 29.27 4.43 14.10
CA LYS A 609 28.80 3.09 14.42
C LYS A 609 27.58 2.79 13.56
N VAL A 610 27.63 1.68 12.85
CA VAL A 610 26.44 1.10 12.24
C VAL A 610 25.91 0.08 13.22
N ASP A 611 24.80 0.38 13.88
CA ASP A 611 24.14 -0.56 14.76
C ASP A 611 22.95 -1.18 14.03
N ARG A 612 23.05 -2.47 13.73
CA ARG A 612 21.95 -3.23 13.12
C ARG A 612 20.96 -3.60 14.21
N LYS A 613 19.98 -2.72 14.41
CA LYS A 613 18.91 -2.93 15.37
C LYS A 613 17.68 -3.50 14.68
N SER A 614 17.55 -4.81 14.66
CA SER A 614 16.26 -5.45 14.41
C SER A 614 15.31 -5.16 15.59
N VAL A 615 14.39 -4.23 15.37
CA VAL A 615 13.47 -3.71 16.39
C VAL A 615 12.06 -3.96 15.92
N GLN A 616 11.27 -4.74 16.68
CA GLN A 616 9.85 -4.41 16.77
C GLN A 616 8.76 -5.44 16.47
N LEU A 617 8.74 -6.63 17.09
CA LEU A 617 7.45 -7.30 17.31
C LEU A 617 6.60 -6.43 18.26
N THR A 618 5.55 -5.81 17.76
CA THR A 618 4.59 -5.11 18.62
C THR A 618 3.60 -6.12 19.19
N ASP A 619 3.82 -6.61 20.41
CA ASP A 619 2.71 -7.18 21.19
C ASP A 619 1.80 -6.02 21.64
N ARG A 620 0.68 -5.87 20.92
CA ARG A 620 -0.35 -4.84 21.13
C ARG A 620 -0.96 -4.85 22.53
N ARG A 621 -0.77 -5.89 23.36
CA ARG A 621 -1.34 -5.96 24.72
C ARG A 621 -0.40 -5.50 25.83
N SER A 622 0.91 -5.64 25.67
CA SER A 622 1.87 -5.39 26.76
C SER A 622 2.73 -4.15 26.56
N GLY A 623 2.79 -3.60 25.34
CA GLY A 623 3.76 -2.55 25.00
C GLY A 623 5.21 -3.02 25.20
N PHE A 624 5.41 -4.33 25.38
CA PHE A 624 6.71 -4.89 25.73
C PHE A 624 7.55 -5.06 24.46
N ARG A 625 8.74 -4.50 24.55
CA ARG A 625 9.67 -4.31 23.46
C ARG A 625 10.72 -5.42 23.51
N GLN A 626 10.61 -6.46 22.69
CA GLN A 626 11.69 -7.45 22.56
C GLN A 626 12.58 -7.16 21.36
N ALA A 627 13.87 -6.95 21.60
CA ALA A 627 14.88 -6.89 20.53
C ALA A 627 15.24 -8.33 20.15
N VAL A 628 15.15 -8.66 18.87
CA VAL A 628 15.52 -9.98 18.35
C VAL A 628 16.69 -9.76 17.42
N THR A 629 17.87 -10.31 17.68
CA THR A 629 19.06 -10.07 16.84
C THR A 629 19.02 -10.95 15.60
N VAL A 630 19.17 -10.34 14.41
CA VAL A 630 19.41 -11.07 13.16
C VAL A 630 20.91 -11.26 12.98
N LEU A 631 21.35 -12.50 12.83
CA LEU A 631 22.74 -12.87 12.59
C LEU A 631 23.12 -12.59 11.12
N PRO A 632 24.43 -12.48 10.80
CA PRO A 632 24.89 -12.21 9.43
C PRO A 632 24.47 -13.26 8.38
N ASP A 633 24.06 -14.45 8.82
CA ASP A 633 23.56 -15.55 7.98
C ASP A 633 22.04 -15.49 7.75
N GLY A 634 21.38 -14.41 8.19
CA GLY A 634 19.94 -14.23 8.08
C GLY A 634 19.13 -14.98 9.14
N SER A 635 19.77 -15.73 10.05
CA SER A 635 19.07 -16.43 11.12
C SER A 635 18.67 -15.49 12.27
N ILE A 636 17.48 -15.70 12.80
CA ILE A 636 16.88 -14.87 13.85
C ILE A 636 17.12 -15.54 15.20
N ARG A 637 17.78 -14.85 16.15
CA ARG A 637 18.03 -15.38 17.50
C ARG A 637 17.03 -14.79 18.50
N GLY A 638 15.95 -15.53 18.79
CA GLY A 638 14.95 -15.19 19.83
C GLY A 638 13.64 -15.96 19.69
N ASN A 639 12.86 -16.09 20.78
CA ASN A 639 11.51 -16.64 20.76
C ASN A 639 10.54 -15.62 20.12
N ALA A 640 10.45 -15.59 18.79
CA ALA A 640 9.47 -14.77 18.08
C ALA A 640 8.20 -15.57 17.82
N GLU A 641 7.20 -15.45 18.70
CA GLU A 641 5.83 -15.90 18.40
C GLU A 641 5.14 -14.84 17.52
N SER A 642 4.96 -15.17 16.23
CA SER A 642 3.94 -14.59 15.32
C SER A 642 3.65 -13.08 15.42
N GLY A 643 4.59 -12.21 15.06
CA GLY A 643 4.34 -10.77 14.96
C GLY A 643 5.13 -10.10 13.84
N GLU A 644 4.76 -8.86 13.52
CA GLU A 644 5.37 -8.04 12.46
C GLU A 644 6.83 -7.77 12.80
N LEU A 645 7.74 -8.13 11.90
CA LEU A 645 9.17 -7.89 12.06
C LEU A 645 9.51 -6.63 11.26
N THR A 646 9.98 -5.59 11.95
CA THR A 646 10.61 -4.45 11.28
C THR A 646 12.12 -4.59 11.47
N LEU A 647 12.83 -4.74 10.36
CA LEU A 647 14.28 -4.64 10.37
C LEU A 647 14.60 -3.15 10.29
N SER A 648 15.23 -2.60 11.32
CA SER A 648 15.78 -1.25 11.22
C SER A 648 17.30 -1.31 11.25
N GLU A 649 17.94 -0.43 10.49
CA GLU A 649 19.35 -0.16 10.65
C GLU A 649 19.51 1.25 11.16
N GLU A 650 20.30 1.39 12.23
CA GLU A 650 20.58 2.67 12.84
C GLU A 650 22.04 3.03 12.54
N LEU A 651 22.26 4.05 11.70
CA LEU A 651 23.58 4.64 11.55
C LEU A 651 23.73 5.74 12.61
N VAL A 652 24.60 5.47 13.58
CA VAL A 652 24.92 6.35 14.70
C VAL A 652 26.23 7.06 14.41
N ILE A 653 26.18 8.39 14.35
CA ILE A 653 27.36 9.24 14.24
C ILE A 653 27.57 9.89 15.61
N GLU A 654 28.64 9.49 16.31
CA GLU A 654 29.06 10.07 17.58
C GLU A 654 30.02 11.25 17.33
N ARG A 655 29.84 12.30 18.13
CA ARG A 655 30.62 13.54 18.07
C ARG A 655 31.30 13.78 19.41
N ASP A 656 32.45 14.46 19.39
CA ASP A 656 33.23 14.82 20.60
C ASP A 656 32.44 15.67 21.62
N SER A 657 31.31 16.27 21.22
CA SER A 657 30.44 17.08 22.07
C SER A 657 29.01 16.53 22.13
N SER A 658 28.79 15.42 22.87
CA SER A 658 27.48 14.93 23.37
C SER A 658 26.26 14.85 22.41
N HIS A 659 26.43 15.07 21.10
CA HIS A 659 25.35 15.11 20.12
C HIS A 659 25.44 13.89 19.21
N GLU A 660 24.60 12.91 19.51
CA GLU A 660 24.44 11.70 18.71
C GLU A 660 23.46 11.99 17.56
N THR A 661 23.87 11.74 16.31
CA THR A 661 22.92 11.73 15.19
C THR A 661 22.58 10.29 14.87
N ARG A 662 21.31 9.95 15.07
CA ARG A 662 20.74 8.64 14.75
C ARG A 662 19.99 8.72 13.45
N LEU A 663 20.44 7.94 12.47
CA LEU A 663 19.79 7.77 11.19
C LEU A 663 19.06 6.43 11.21
N LEU A 664 17.74 6.44 11.04
CA LEU A 664 16.94 5.21 11.09
C LEU A 664 16.46 4.86 9.69
N VAL A 665 16.88 3.69 9.20
CA VAL A 665 16.32 3.10 7.97
C VAL A 665 15.49 1.90 8.33
N GLU A 666 14.22 1.97 7.97
CA GLU A 666 13.22 0.94 8.21
C GLU A 666 13.13 0.02 6.98
N ASN A 667 13.03 -1.28 7.25
CA ASN A 667 12.70 -2.32 6.29
C ASN A 667 11.59 -3.17 6.91
N PHE A 668 10.43 -3.19 6.26
CA PHE A 668 9.25 -3.86 6.79
C PHE A 668 9.14 -5.27 6.25
N THR A 669 8.84 -6.21 7.15
CA THR A 669 8.44 -7.57 6.83
C THR A 669 7.08 -7.85 7.49
N THR A 670 6.02 -7.88 6.68
CA THR A 670 4.70 -8.31 7.13
C THR A 670 4.68 -9.82 7.26
N THR A 671 4.23 -10.32 8.41
CA THR A 671 4.43 -11.71 8.90
C THR A 671 3.83 -12.79 7.99
N GLU A 672 2.88 -12.47 7.12
CA GLU A 672 2.17 -13.49 6.31
C GLU A 672 2.73 -13.66 4.89
N GLN A 673 3.20 -12.59 4.24
CA GLN A 673 3.83 -12.65 2.90
C GLN A 673 5.36 -12.76 2.96
N SER A 674 5.97 -12.46 4.12
CA SER A 674 7.43 -12.48 4.28
C SER A 674 8.06 -13.88 4.25
N SER A 675 7.28 -14.97 4.34
CA SER A 675 7.86 -16.32 4.24
C SER A 675 8.42 -16.64 2.85
N ALA A 676 8.07 -15.84 1.84
CA ALA A 676 8.55 -15.97 0.46
C ALA A 676 9.59 -14.91 0.04
N GLU A 677 9.82 -13.84 0.81
CA GLU A 677 10.78 -12.78 0.47
C GLU A 677 12.14 -13.02 1.12
N ASP A 678 13.23 -12.88 0.35
CA ASP A 678 14.60 -12.95 0.89
C ASP A 678 14.93 -11.67 1.68
N LEU A 679 15.02 -11.81 3.00
CA LEU A 679 15.32 -10.73 3.94
C LEU A 679 16.65 -10.02 3.62
N SER A 680 17.66 -10.77 3.17
CA SER A 680 18.98 -10.21 2.85
C SER A 680 18.90 -9.31 1.63
N HIS A 681 18.13 -9.74 0.62
CA HIS A 681 17.86 -8.97 -0.59
C HIS A 681 17.04 -7.70 -0.29
N LEU A 682 16.02 -7.77 0.57
CA LEU A 682 15.26 -6.58 0.97
C LEU A 682 16.11 -5.56 1.72
N LEU A 683 16.98 -6.04 2.62
CA LEU A 683 17.85 -5.18 3.40
C LEU A 683 18.84 -4.45 2.50
N SER A 684 19.46 -5.15 1.54
CA SER A 684 20.40 -4.51 0.60
C SER A 684 19.69 -3.45 -0.26
N LEU A 685 18.47 -3.73 -0.74
CA LEU A 685 17.65 -2.77 -1.49
C LEU A 685 17.27 -1.54 -0.65
N SER A 686 16.89 -1.73 0.61
CA SER A 686 16.56 -0.61 1.50
C SER A 686 17.79 0.24 1.84
N GLN A 687 18.95 -0.39 2.09
CA GLN A 687 20.22 0.30 2.33
C GLN A 687 20.66 1.14 1.12
N GLU A 688 20.49 0.59 -0.07
CA GLU A 688 20.79 1.29 -1.31
C GLU A 688 19.82 2.45 -1.54
N ALA A 689 18.51 2.20 -1.45
CA ALA A 689 17.49 3.22 -1.68
C ALA A 689 17.60 4.38 -0.68
N SER A 690 17.95 4.08 0.57
CA SER A 690 18.15 5.07 1.63
C SER A 690 19.51 5.76 1.59
N GLY A 691 20.49 5.23 0.85
CA GLY A 691 21.86 5.74 0.77
C GLY A 691 22.75 5.44 2.00
N ILE A 692 22.27 4.64 2.95
CA ILE A 692 23.03 4.31 4.17
C ILE A 692 24.29 3.50 3.90
N SER A 693 24.27 2.57 2.93
CA SER A 693 25.45 1.75 2.61
C SER A 693 26.64 2.61 2.19
N THR A 694 26.38 3.58 1.30
CA THR A 694 27.34 4.58 0.86
C THR A 694 27.78 5.47 2.01
N ALA A 695 26.82 6.00 2.78
CA ALA A 695 27.09 6.88 3.92
C ALA A 695 28.01 6.20 4.95
N SER A 696 27.67 4.97 5.35
CA SER A 696 28.41 4.18 6.33
C SER A 696 29.85 3.97 5.91
N ARG A 697 30.10 3.42 4.72
CA ARG A 697 31.45 3.09 4.25
C ARG A 697 32.35 4.33 4.22
N ILE A 698 31.84 5.45 3.73
CA ILE A 698 32.62 6.68 3.57
C ILE A 698 32.84 7.36 4.91
N LEU A 699 31.80 7.49 5.74
CA LEU A 699 31.93 8.12 7.06
C LEU A 699 32.85 7.31 7.99
N VAL A 700 32.79 5.97 7.94
CA VAL A 700 33.71 5.11 8.70
C VAL A 700 35.15 5.29 8.22
N ALA A 701 35.39 5.31 6.91
CA ALA A 701 36.72 5.53 6.36
C ALA A 701 37.29 6.91 6.71
N VAL A 702 36.46 7.96 6.59
CA VAL A 702 36.82 9.32 6.98
C VAL A 702 37.06 9.45 8.49
N ALA A 703 36.30 8.74 9.32
CA ALA A 703 36.54 8.73 10.77
C ALA A 703 37.85 8.01 11.13
N ALA A 704 38.27 6.99 10.36
CA ALA A 704 39.48 6.22 10.62
C ALA A 704 40.75 6.91 10.10
N GLU A 705 40.71 7.45 8.89
CA GLU A 705 41.89 7.93 8.15
C GLU A 705 41.87 9.45 7.89
N GLY A 706 40.77 10.12 8.21
CA GLY A 706 40.61 11.56 8.00
C GLY A 706 40.55 11.95 6.53
N ARG A 707 40.98 13.18 6.22
CA ARG A 707 40.94 13.76 4.87
C ARG A 707 41.81 13.00 3.86
N GLU A 708 42.96 12.50 4.30
CA GLU A 708 43.98 11.90 3.41
C GLU A 708 43.48 10.63 2.70
N TRP A 709 42.44 10.00 3.25
CA TRP A 709 41.79 8.85 2.66
C TRP A 709 41.38 9.07 1.20
N PHE A 710 40.78 10.23 0.87
CA PHE A 710 40.29 10.50 -0.49
C PHE A 710 41.44 10.54 -1.52
N ASP A 711 42.55 11.19 -1.17
CA ASP A 711 43.72 11.28 -2.05
C ASP A 711 44.37 9.92 -2.25
N GLU A 712 44.49 9.12 -1.18
CA GLU A 712 45.09 7.79 -1.27
C GLU A 712 44.21 6.81 -2.02
N GLN A 713 42.88 6.83 -1.82
CA GLN A 713 41.96 6.01 -2.61
C GLN A 713 41.99 6.38 -4.08
N ARG A 714 42.02 7.67 -4.43
CA ARG A 714 42.15 8.10 -5.83
C ARG A 714 43.44 7.55 -6.45
N ARG A 715 44.58 7.68 -5.77
CA ARG A 715 45.87 7.12 -6.24
C ARG A 715 45.82 5.60 -6.39
N ARG A 716 45.18 4.90 -5.44
CA ARG A 716 45.00 3.45 -5.47
C ARG A 716 44.17 3.03 -6.67
N ASN A 717 43.06 3.70 -6.92
CA ASN A 717 42.15 3.38 -8.02
C ASN A 717 42.78 3.71 -9.39
N SER A 718 43.52 4.81 -9.51
CA SER A 718 44.32 5.11 -10.71
C SER A 718 45.40 4.05 -11.00
N ARG A 719 46.12 3.58 -9.96
CA ARG A 719 47.10 2.48 -10.10
C ARG A 719 46.43 1.19 -10.55
N CYS A 720 45.35 0.81 -9.87
CA CYS A 720 44.60 -0.40 -10.16
C CYS A 720 44.05 -0.38 -11.60
N PHE A 721 43.53 0.77 -12.06
CA PHE A 721 43.09 0.94 -13.44
C PHE A 721 44.21 0.71 -14.46
N ALA A 722 45.39 1.29 -14.22
CA ALA A 722 46.54 1.14 -15.10
C ALA A 722 47.01 -0.32 -15.17
N GLU A 723 47.12 -1.00 -14.02
CA GLU A 723 47.52 -2.41 -13.94
C GLU A 723 46.55 -3.33 -14.68
N THR A 724 45.24 -3.13 -14.53
CA THR A 724 44.22 -3.93 -15.23
C THR A 724 44.31 -3.75 -16.75
N LYS A 725 44.63 -2.54 -17.23
CA LYS A 725 44.84 -2.24 -18.64
C LYS A 725 46.09 -2.92 -19.19
N GLU A 726 47.20 -2.92 -18.44
CA GLU A 726 48.45 -3.57 -18.82
C GLU A 726 48.36 -5.10 -18.86
N ARG A 727 47.71 -5.71 -17.86
CA ARG A 727 47.47 -7.17 -17.83
C ARG A 727 46.71 -7.64 -19.07
N SER A 728 45.71 -6.88 -19.46
CA SER A 728 44.84 -7.23 -20.58
C SER A 728 45.46 -6.95 -21.94
N ALA A 729 46.23 -5.86 -22.07
CA ALA A 729 47.06 -5.62 -23.26
C ALA A 729 48.09 -6.74 -23.47
N SER A 730 48.66 -7.26 -22.37
CA SER A 730 49.57 -8.40 -22.39
C SER A 730 48.86 -9.70 -22.80
N ALA A 731 47.67 -9.96 -22.26
CA ALA A 731 46.84 -11.11 -22.66
C ALA A 731 46.43 -11.07 -24.13
N ALA A 732 46.00 -9.91 -24.64
CA ALA A 732 45.65 -9.73 -26.05
C ALA A 732 46.87 -9.90 -26.98
N ARG A 733 48.06 -9.48 -26.54
CA ARG A 733 49.31 -9.69 -27.30
C ARG A 733 49.68 -11.17 -27.36
N VAL A 734 49.50 -11.92 -26.27
CA VAL A 734 49.71 -13.38 -26.24
C VAL A 734 48.71 -14.10 -27.15
N GLN A 735 47.45 -13.67 -27.18
CA GLN A 735 46.40 -14.25 -28.04
C GLN A 735 46.64 -14.00 -29.53
N ARG A 736 47.13 -12.80 -29.91
CA ARG A 736 47.54 -12.51 -31.30
C ARG A 736 48.76 -13.31 -31.76
N LEU A 737 49.68 -13.62 -30.85
CA LEU A 737 50.87 -14.45 -31.15
C LEU A 737 50.55 -15.94 -31.27
N SER A 738 49.40 -16.39 -30.75
CA SER A 738 48.94 -17.78 -30.80
C SER A 738 47.90 -18.06 -31.88
N THR A 739 47.53 -17.06 -32.69
CA THR A 739 46.69 -17.23 -33.88
C THR A 739 47.60 -17.50 -35.10
N PRO A 740 47.54 -18.67 -35.77
CA PRO A 740 48.45 -18.95 -36.88
C PRO A 740 48.13 -18.06 -38.08
N LEU A 741 49.15 -17.31 -38.53
CA LEU A 741 49.17 -16.56 -39.78
C LEU A 741 48.91 -17.50 -40.96
N SER A 742 47.67 -17.56 -41.45
CA SER A 742 47.40 -18.06 -42.80
C SER A 742 47.85 -16.97 -43.78
N GLY A 743 49.08 -17.09 -44.28
CA GLY A 743 49.62 -16.22 -45.32
C GLY A 743 48.92 -16.40 -46.67
N PRO A 744 48.98 -15.39 -47.57
CA PRO A 744 48.34 -15.48 -48.87
C PRO A 744 49.12 -16.43 -49.78
N ALA A 745 48.45 -17.47 -50.27
CA ALA A 745 49.02 -18.38 -51.26
C ALA A 745 49.14 -17.65 -52.61
N THR A 746 50.38 -17.37 -53.00
CA THR A 746 50.80 -17.00 -54.37
C THR A 746 50.32 -18.04 -55.38
N GLY A 747 49.62 -17.57 -56.41
CA GLY A 747 49.18 -18.38 -57.54
C GLY A 747 50.28 -18.58 -58.60
N VAL A 748 50.41 -19.83 -59.04
CA VAL A 748 50.88 -20.37 -60.33
C VAL A 748 50.26 -21.79 -60.32
N GLN A 749 49.39 -22.25 -61.22
CA GLN A 749 49.47 -22.27 -62.68
C GLN A 749 48.10 -22.65 -63.29
N ALA A 750 47.82 -22.11 -64.48
CA ALA A 750 46.79 -22.54 -65.40
C ALA A 750 46.82 -24.06 -65.72
N LEU A 751 45.64 -24.68 -65.84
CA LEU A 751 45.21 -25.54 -66.96
C LEU A 751 43.84 -26.20 -66.67
N GLU A 752 42.92 -26.10 -67.64
CA GLU A 752 41.82 -27.02 -68.01
C GLU A 752 40.85 -27.48 -66.90
N GLY A 753 39.53 -27.33 -66.96
CA GLY A 753 38.59 -27.13 -68.04
C GLY A 753 37.22 -27.70 -67.57
N ARG A 754 36.14 -27.23 -68.21
CA ARG A 754 34.75 -27.74 -68.12
C ARG A 754 33.92 -27.43 -66.87
N ASP A 755 33.03 -26.45 -67.05
CA ASP A 755 31.58 -26.58 -66.79
C ASP A 755 31.01 -27.86 -67.47
N PRO A 756 29.88 -28.46 -67.01
CA PRO A 756 28.67 -27.70 -66.68
C PRO A 756 27.74 -28.26 -65.56
N ALA A 757 26.72 -27.45 -65.24
CA ALA A 757 25.37 -27.83 -64.79
C ALA A 757 25.24 -28.37 -63.34
N ALA A 758 24.16 -28.19 -62.60
CA ALA A 758 22.91 -27.44 -62.68
C ALA A 758 22.25 -27.57 -61.29
N ASP A 759 21.31 -26.68 -60.99
CA ASP A 759 20.13 -26.87 -60.14
C ASP A 759 20.28 -27.50 -58.73
N ALA A 760 20.14 -26.65 -57.70
CA ALA A 760 19.03 -26.68 -56.73
C ALA A 760 19.19 -25.57 -55.68
#